data_AF-A0A7J8SMT2-F1
#
_entry.id   AF-A0A7J8SMT2-F1
#
_cell.length_a   1.000
_cell.length_b   1.000
_cell.length_c   1.000
_cell.angle_alpha   90.00
_cell.angle_beta   90.00
_cell.angle_gamma   90.00
#
_symmetry.space_group_name_H-M   'P 1'
#
loop_
_entity.id
_entity.type
_entity.pdbx_description
1 polymer ?
#
loop_
_entity_poly.entity_id
_entity_poly.type
_entity_poly.pdbx_seq_one_letter_code
_entity_poly.pdbx_strand_id
1 'polypeptide(L)'
;MANVEESIGIGKGSGKLYATIDLEKARVGRTRKVESDDPSWNESFHIYCAHLANDVIFTVKQAGSIGANVIGRAYLPVEDILSGEEVDRWIELKDEEKQNLENEAKIHVKIRYFDVTKDRNWNRGIVSRKFPGVPYTYYPQRHGCKVFLYQDSHIPDGFIPKIPLAGSKYYEPHRCWEDIFDAITNAKHLVYIAGWSVYTETKLIRDSKRSKRGGDTKLGDLLKKKASQGVRVNVLIWDDRTSVGALKKDGLMATHDEETEKFFEDSDVNCVLCPRDPDDGGSIVQELQISTMFTHHQKIVAVDAAMPNGDTDRKRIVSFIGGLDLCDGRYDTPFHSLFRTLDTAHADDFHQPNFAEASINKGGPREPWHDIHCRLEGPIAWDVLFNFEQRWKRQGGKDVLLDIKDLEGTIIPPSPVTYPNDHETWNVQLFRSIDGGAAFGFPDSPEDAARAGLVSGKDQIIDRSIQDAYINAIRRAQNFIYIENQYFLGSSFDWSADDDDIKPEDINALHLIPKELCLKVVSKIRAGERFTVYAVIPMWPEGIPESGSVQAILDWQRRTMNMMYKEIAQALKSEGRDEDPRNYLTFFCLGNREMKKGGEYEPTETPEPDSNHARAQEARRFMIYVHTKMMLVDDEYIIIGSANINQRSMDGARDSEIAMGAYQPHHLSIRQPARGQVHGFRLALWYEHLGMLHDSFLTPESKECVKKVNQMADKYWDLFSKDDLDQDLPGHLLSYPIAISNDGNVSELPNFENFPDTKARILGAKSDYLPPILTT
;
A
#
# COMPACT_ATOMS: atom_id res chain seq x y z
N MET A 1 37.30 2.26 20.79
CA MET A 1 37.76 0.86 20.79
C MET A 1 38.60 0.60 19.54
N ALA A 2 39.84 1.14 19.49
CA ALA A 2 40.62 1.16 18.24
C ALA A 2 41.57 -0.05 18.03
N ASN A 3 41.65 -1.02 18.97
CA ASN A 3 42.80 -1.95 19.01
C ASN A 3 42.47 -3.45 18.89
N VAL A 4 41.27 -3.84 18.42
CA VAL A 4 40.96 -5.29 18.24
C VAL A 4 41.25 -5.76 16.81
N GLU A 5 41.08 -4.92 15.79
CA GLU A 5 41.31 -5.33 14.40
C GLU A 5 42.79 -5.49 14.04
N GLU A 6 43.69 -4.75 14.70
CA GLU A 6 45.15 -4.84 14.48
C GLU A 6 45.77 -6.16 14.98
N SER A 7 45.10 -6.87 15.89
CA SER A 7 45.66 -8.07 16.55
C SER A 7 45.35 -9.40 15.84
N ILE A 8 44.51 -9.39 14.80
CA ILE A 8 44.04 -10.60 14.09
C ILE A 8 44.59 -10.78 12.66
N GLY A 9 45.48 -9.90 12.18
CA GLY A 9 46.21 -10.14 10.93
C GLY A 9 45.34 -10.23 9.67
N ILE A 10 44.16 -9.61 9.68
CA ILE A 10 43.36 -9.37 8.47
C ILE A 10 43.94 -8.10 7.85
N GLY A 11 44.49 -8.20 6.64
CA GLY A 11 45.19 -7.09 5.98
C GLY A 11 44.35 -5.81 5.89
N LYS A 12 45.02 -4.65 5.78
CA LYS A 12 44.43 -3.34 5.43
C LYS A 12 43.76 -3.42 4.06
N GLY A 13 42.56 -3.99 3.97
CA GLY A 13 41.68 -3.79 2.83
C GLY A 13 41.21 -2.34 2.85
N SER A 14 41.30 -1.64 1.73
CA SER A 14 40.70 -0.31 1.55
C SER A 14 39.21 -0.40 1.90
N GLY A 15 38.79 0.19 3.02
CA GLY A 15 37.40 0.10 3.46
C GLY A 15 36.45 0.79 2.48
N LYS A 16 35.30 0.18 2.21
CA LYS A 16 34.29 0.71 1.29
C LYS A 16 33.71 2.02 1.82
N LEU A 17 33.83 3.11 1.06
CA LEU A 17 33.33 4.44 1.40
C LEU A 17 31.97 4.72 0.76
N TYR A 18 31.12 5.44 1.49
CA TYR A 18 29.86 5.99 0.98
C TYR A 18 29.50 7.29 1.70
N ALA A 19 28.70 8.12 1.05
CA ALA A 19 28.10 9.32 1.63
C ALA A 19 26.58 9.15 1.84
N THR A 20 26.05 9.76 2.90
CA THR A 20 24.61 9.91 3.14
C THR A 20 24.20 11.37 3.10
N ILE A 21 22.93 11.63 2.74
CA ILE A 21 22.31 12.94 2.70
C ILE A 21 21.19 12.95 3.74
N ASP A 22 21.27 13.89 4.66
CA ASP A 22 20.31 14.08 5.74
C ASP A 22 19.76 15.52 5.69
N LEU A 23 18.44 15.69 5.88
CA LEU A 23 17.82 17.00 6.15
C LEU A 23 17.65 17.12 7.65
N GLU A 24 18.52 17.90 8.28
CA GLU A 24 18.82 17.78 9.71
C GLU A 24 19.11 16.32 10.10
N LYS A 25 18.15 15.67 10.77
CA LYS A 25 18.29 14.30 11.26
C LYS A 25 17.57 13.27 10.39
N ALA A 26 16.80 13.70 9.39
CA ALA A 26 16.04 12.82 8.52
C ALA A 26 16.89 12.34 7.34
N ARG A 27 17.13 11.04 7.24
CA ARG A 27 17.83 10.43 6.10
C ARG A 27 16.99 10.55 4.84
N VAL A 28 17.56 11.12 3.78
CA VAL A 28 16.86 11.29 2.49
C VAL A 28 17.60 10.68 1.30
N GLY A 29 18.88 10.33 1.45
CA GLY A 29 19.65 9.69 0.38
C GLY A 29 20.93 9.03 0.87
N ARG A 30 21.44 8.12 0.05
CA ARG A 30 22.70 7.40 0.24
C ARG A 30 23.30 7.14 -1.13
N THR A 31 24.63 7.25 -1.22
CA THR A 31 25.41 6.80 -2.39
C THR A 31 25.76 5.33 -2.27
N ARG A 32 26.12 4.69 -3.38
CA ARG A 32 26.70 3.34 -3.37
C ARG A 32 28.03 3.31 -2.63
N LYS A 33 28.41 2.10 -2.21
CA LYS A 33 29.74 1.83 -1.64
C LYS A 33 30.80 1.78 -2.74
N VAL A 34 31.92 2.47 -2.54
CA VAL A 34 33.08 2.48 -3.47
C VAL A 34 34.35 2.12 -2.71
N GLU A 35 35.21 1.28 -3.30
CA GLU A 35 36.55 0.98 -2.79
C GLU A 35 37.54 2.02 -3.34
N SER A 36 37.81 3.07 -2.57
CA SER A 36 38.79 4.11 -2.93
C SER A 36 39.15 4.94 -1.69
N ASP A 37 40.39 5.42 -1.63
CA ASP A 37 40.82 6.44 -0.66
C ASP A 37 40.43 7.87 -1.10
N ASP A 38 40.09 8.05 -2.38
CA ASP A 38 39.53 9.28 -2.98
C ASP A 38 38.26 8.92 -3.77
N PRO A 39 37.09 8.80 -3.10
CA PRO A 39 35.90 8.23 -3.70
C PRO A 39 35.21 9.21 -4.65
N SER A 40 35.01 8.79 -5.90
CA SER A 40 34.16 9.48 -6.87
C SER A 40 32.88 8.68 -7.10
N TRP A 41 31.78 9.10 -6.47
CA TRP A 41 30.48 8.44 -6.63
C TRP A 41 29.79 8.81 -7.94
N ASN A 42 29.82 10.10 -8.31
CA ASN A 42 29.10 10.67 -9.47
C ASN A 42 27.62 10.24 -9.52
N GLU A 43 26.96 10.26 -8.36
CA GLU A 43 25.54 9.90 -8.21
C GLU A 43 24.67 11.15 -8.13
N SER A 44 23.51 11.09 -8.78
CA SER A 44 22.50 12.14 -8.78
C SER A 44 21.24 11.64 -8.08
N PHE A 45 20.59 12.52 -7.33
CA PHE A 45 19.39 12.18 -6.56
C PHE A 45 18.25 13.13 -6.92
N HIS A 46 17.05 12.57 -7.09
CA HIS A 46 15.81 13.34 -7.07
C HIS A 46 15.13 13.11 -5.72
N ILE A 47 15.33 14.02 -4.79
CA ILE A 47 14.87 13.86 -3.40
C ILE A 47 13.55 14.60 -3.22
N TYR A 48 12.51 13.88 -2.81
CA TYR A 48 11.28 14.49 -2.31
C TYR A 48 11.49 14.98 -0.88
N CYS A 49 11.12 16.23 -0.62
CA CYS A 49 11.29 16.88 0.67
C CYS A 49 9.96 17.36 1.23
N ALA A 50 9.72 17.11 2.52
CA ALA A 50 8.61 17.65 3.31
C ALA A 50 9.07 17.96 4.75
N HIS A 51 10.32 18.42 4.89
CA HIS A 51 11.06 18.48 6.15
C HIS A 51 11.28 19.93 6.61
N LEU A 52 11.34 20.13 7.93
CA LEU A 52 11.93 21.33 8.52
C LEU A 52 13.43 21.08 8.71
N ALA A 53 14.28 21.97 8.19
CA ALA A 53 15.72 21.83 8.30
C ALA A 53 16.46 23.17 8.26
N ASN A 54 17.55 23.31 9.03
CA ASN A 54 18.50 24.42 8.90
C ASN A 54 19.70 24.04 8.03
N ASP A 55 20.13 22.78 8.07
CA ASP A 55 21.25 22.26 7.28
C ASP A 55 20.84 21.03 6.44
N VAL A 56 21.38 20.97 5.22
CA VAL A 56 21.57 19.72 4.47
C VAL A 56 22.92 19.14 4.88
N ILE A 57 22.92 17.94 5.45
CA ILE A 57 24.11 17.33 6.05
C ILE A 57 24.57 16.17 5.17
N PHE A 58 25.85 16.19 4.78
CA PHE A 58 26.50 15.10 4.07
C PHE A 58 27.41 14.36 5.03
N THR A 59 27.13 13.09 5.30
CA THR A 59 27.98 12.27 6.18
C THR A 59 28.76 11.26 5.36
N VAL A 60 30.08 11.34 5.37
CA VAL A 60 30.97 10.34 4.74
C VAL A 60 31.27 9.25 5.76
N LYS A 61 31.09 8.00 5.36
CA LYS A 61 31.21 6.81 6.21
C LYS A 61 32.05 5.75 5.55
N GLN A 62 32.84 5.05 6.35
CA GLN A 62 33.52 3.82 5.96
C GLN A 62 32.72 2.63 6.48
N ALA A 63 32.32 1.73 5.58
CA ALA A 63 31.65 0.50 5.94
C ALA A 63 32.66 -0.46 6.60
N GLY A 64 32.42 -0.83 7.85
CA GLY A 64 33.16 -1.86 8.57
C GLY A 64 32.32 -3.12 8.81
N SER A 65 32.98 -4.20 9.20
CA SER A 65 32.36 -5.50 9.47
C SER A 65 31.46 -5.52 10.72
N ILE A 66 31.63 -4.58 11.66
CA ILE A 66 30.89 -4.53 12.94
C ILE A 66 30.06 -3.23 13.06
N GLY A 67 30.17 -2.32 12.10
CA GLY A 67 29.50 -1.02 12.07
C GLY A 67 30.18 -0.06 11.11
N ALA A 68 29.47 0.98 10.67
CA ALA A 68 30.06 2.01 9.83
C ALA A 68 30.76 3.07 10.70
N ASN A 69 32.01 3.38 10.39
CA ASN A 69 32.75 4.47 11.04
C ASN A 69 32.47 5.78 10.30
N VAL A 70 32.07 6.82 11.04
CA VAL A 70 31.89 8.17 10.46
C VAL A 70 33.25 8.81 10.25
N ILE A 71 33.55 9.22 9.02
CA ILE A 71 34.79 9.94 8.68
C ILE A 71 34.63 11.42 8.97
N GLY A 72 33.49 12.00 8.58
CA GLY A 72 33.19 13.40 8.83
C GLY A 72 31.85 13.82 8.25
N ARG A 73 31.43 15.04 8.60
CA ARG A 73 30.17 15.67 8.17
C ARG A 73 30.43 17.02 7.51
N ALA A 74 29.80 17.26 6.37
CA ALA A 74 29.74 18.57 5.72
C ALA A 74 28.33 19.15 5.86
N TYR A 75 28.26 20.47 6.04
CA TYR A 75 27.03 21.20 6.34
C TYR A 75 26.79 22.25 5.27
N LEU A 76 25.63 22.18 4.61
CA LEU A 76 25.13 23.18 3.69
C LEU A 76 23.90 23.84 4.31
N PRO A 77 23.98 25.13 4.69
CA PRO A 77 22.82 25.87 5.17
C PRO A 77 21.69 25.83 4.14
N VAL A 78 20.48 25.52 4.60
CA VAL A 78 19.28 25.45 3.75
C VAL A 78 18.99 26.82 3.11
N GLU A 79 19.30 27.92 3.81
CA GLU A 79 19.16 29.28 3.28
C GLU A 79 19.89 29.49 1.94
N ASP A 80 21.01 28.79 1.70
CA ASP A 80 21.78 28.88 0.47
C ASP A 80 21.04 28.30 -0.76
N ILE A 81 20.09 27.39 -0.54
CA ILE A 81 19.35 26.70 -1.62
C ILE A 81 17.89 27.17 -1.75
N LEU A 82 17.34 27.89 -0.76
CA LEU A 82 15.94 28.32 -0.76
C LEU A 82 15.56 29.26 -1.92
N SER A 83 16.53 29.96 -2.52
CA SER A 83 16.31 30.80 -3.71
C SER A 83 15.92 29.97 -4.95
N GLY A 84 16.24 28.68 -4.97
CA GLY A 84 16.12 27.79 -6.12
C GLY A 84 17.25 27.93 -7.15
N GLU A 85 18.27 28.73 -6.84
CA GLU A 85 19.53 28.74 -7.58
C GLU A 85 20.33 27.46 -7.31
N GLU A 86 21.20 27.13 -8.26
CA GLU A 86 22.06 25.95 -8.14
C GLU A 86 23.29 26.30 -7.29
N VAL A 87 23.53 25.48 -6.27
CA VAL A 87 24.74 25.52 -5.45
C VAL A 87 25.66 24.42 -5.93
N ASP A 88 26.89 24.77 -6.29
CA ASP A 88 27.92 23.86 -6.80
C ASP A 88 29.24 24.19 -6.08
N ARG A 89 29.62 23.39 -5.07
CA ARG A 89 30.72 23.76 -4.17
C ARG A 89 31.41 22.59 -3.49
N TRP A 90 32.66 22.85 -3.11
CA TRP A 90 33.42 22.03 -2.16
C TRP A 90 33.13 22.48 -0.72
N ILE A 91 32.77 21.53 0.15
CA ILE A 91 32.45 21.77 1.56
C ILE A 91 33.42 20.97 2.43
N GLU A 92 33.98 21.62 3.46
CA GLU A 92 34.88 20.98 4.41
C GLU A 92 34.15 19.93 5.26
N LEU A 93 34.77 18.77 5.39
CA LEU A 93 34.35 17.74 6.33
C LEU A 93 34.81 18.12 7.74
N LYS A 94 33.90 17.91 8.69
CA LYS A 94 34.10 18.21 10.09
C LYS A 94 33.94 16.97 10.95
N ASP A 95 34.62 16.95 12.09
CA ASP A 95 34.46 15.93 13.13
C ASP A 95 33.16 16.12 13.95
N GLU A 96 33.01 15.33 15.02
CA GLU A 96 31.84 15.41 15.90
C GLU A 96 31.77 16.71 16.71
N GLU A 97 32.91 17.39 16.91
CA GLU A 97 33.03 18.69 17.60
C GLU A 97 32.86 19.88 16.63
N LYS A 98 32.49 19.60 15.38
CA LYS A 98 32.36 20.56 14.26
C LYS A 98 33.68 21.30 13.96
N GLN A 99 34.83 20.70 14.28
CA GLN A 99 36.14 21.17 13.85
C GLN A 99 36.52 20.54 12.50
N ASN A 100 37.35 21.23 11.73
CA ASN A 100 37.84 20.70 10.46
C ASN A 100 38.73 19.47 10.72
N LEU A 101 38.60 18.45 9.87
CA LEU A 101 39.47 17.28 9.94
C LEU A 101 40.94 17.67 9.70
N GLU A 102 41.88 17.00 10.36
CA GLU A 102 43.33 17.27 10.24
C GLU A 102 43.86 17.16 8.79
N ASN A 103 43.20 16.35 7.96
CA ASN A 103 43.56 16.15 6.56
C ASN A 103 42.89 17.13 5.59
N GLU A 104 42.13 18.12 6.10
CA GLU A 104 41.39 19.12 5.32
C GLU A 104 40.47 18.52 4.24
N ALA A 105 39.95 17.30 4.46
CA ALA A 105 39.11 16.62 3.49
C ALA A 105 37.84 17.42 3.15
N LYS A 106 37.44 17.42 1.87
CA LYS A 106 36.27 18.13 1.36
C LYS A 106 35.39 17.21 0.54
N ILE A 107 34.10 17.50 0.49
CA ILE A 107 33.15 16.86 -0.41
C ILE A 107 32.63 17.87 -1.44
N HIS A 108 32.57 17.48 -2.70
CA HIS A 108 31.98 18.27 -3.77
C HIS A 108 30.51 17.90 -3.94
N VAL A 109 29.61 18.88 -3.84
CA VAL A 109 28.17 18.67 -4.00
C VAL A 109 27.56 19.71 -4.92
N LYS A 110 26.53 19.28 -5.66
CA LYS A 110 25.75 20.12 -6.56
C LYS A 110 24.27 19.93 -6.27
N ILE A 111 23.59 21.00 -5.84
CA ILE A 111 22.23 20.93 -5.29
C ILE A 111 21.38 22.08 -5.83
N ARG A 112 20.12 21.76 -6.14
CA ARG A 112 19.12 22.74 -6.51
C ARG A 112 17.79 22.34 -5.89
N TYR A 113 17.21 23.24 -5.11
CA TYR A 113 15.88 23.05 -4.53
C TYR A 113 14.79 23.54 -5.47
N PHE A 114 13.71 22.77 -5.55
CA PHE A 114 12.51 23.14 -6.30
C PHE A 114 11.32 23.13 -5.35
N ASP A 115 10.80 24.31 -5.05
CA ASP A 115 9.54 24.43 -4.33
C ASP A 115 8.39 23.78 -5.12
N VAL A 116 7.47 23.14 -4.41
CA VAL A 116 6.33 22.43 -5.02
C VAL A 116 5.52 23.30 -5.97
N THR A 117 5.44 24.62 -5.72
CA THR A 117 4.73 25.57 -6.58
C THR A 117 5.37 25.77 -7.96
N LYS A 118 6.62 25.33 -8.16
CA LYS A 118 7.29 25.34 -9.47
C LYS A 118 6.83 24.17 -10.35
N ASP A 119 6.26 23.12 -9.76
CA ASP A 119 5.66 22.04 -10.55
C ASP A 119 4.37 22.54 -11.22
N ARG A 120 4.27 22.33 -12.54
CA ARG A 120 3.14 22.82 -13.34
C ARG A 120 1.79 22.21 -12.98
N ASN A 121 1.78 21.07 -12.31
CA ASN A 121 0.62 20.30 -11.88
C ASN A 121 0.27 20.52 -10.41
N TRP A 122 1.12 21.17 -9.60
CA TRP A 122 0.82 21.49 -8.20
C TRP A 122 -0.53 22.20 -8.06
N ASN A 123 -1.42 21.66 -7.22
CA ASN A 123 -2.76 22.20 -6.94
C ASN A 123 -3.66 22.38 -8.19
N ARG A 124 -3.47 21.56 -9.24
CA ARG A 124 -4.21 21.70 -10.50
C ARG A 124 -4.70 20.38 -11.09
N GLY A 125 -4.52 19.27 -10.37
CA GLY A 125 -4.78 17.92 -10.85
C GLY A 125 -3.99 17.58 -12.11
N ILE A 126 -4.56 16.72 -12.95
CA ILE A 126 -4.06 16.40 -14.27
C ILE A 126 -4.54 17.47 -15.25
N VAL A 127 -3.68 18.45 -15.52
CA VAL A 127 -4.02 19.65 -16.31
C VAL A 127 -4.18 19.41 -17.82
N SER A 128 -3.83 18.23 -18.32
CA SER A 128 -3.82 17.94 -19.76
C SER A 128 -3.93 16.45 -20.05
N ARG A 129 -4.61 16.12 -21.15
CA ARG A 129 -4.63 14.76 -21.74
C ARG A 129 -3.24 14.25 -22.12
N LYS A 130 -2.29 15.16 -22.28
CA LYS A 130 -0.87 14.89 -22.59
C LYS A 130 0.00 14.88 -21.33
N PHE A 131 -0.58 14.69 -20.15
CA PHE A 131 0.21 14.49 -18.93
C PHE A 131 1.17 13.31 -19.14
N PRO A 132 2.48 13.49 -18.92
CA PRO A 132 3.49 12.52 -19.32
C PRO A 132 3.62 11.34 -18.36
N GLY A 133 2.90 11.34 -17.24
CA GLY A 133 3.11 10.40 -16.14
C GLY A 133 3.95 11.00 -15.02
N VAL A 134 4.15 10.20 -13.98
CA VAL A 134 5.08 10.48 -12.88
C VAL A 134 6.51 10.37 -13.43
N PRO A 135 7.35 11.40 -13.24
CA PRO A 135 8.74 11.38 -13.72
C PRO A 135 9.61 10.46 -12.86
N TYR A 136 10.83 10.14 -13.33
CA TYR A 136 11.82 9.34 -12.60
C TYR A 136 11.24 8.02 -12.08
N THR A 137 10.74 7.19 -12.99
CA THR A 137 10.21 5.86 -12.66
C THR A 137 10.70 4.85 -13.67
N TYR A 138 10.84 3.59 -13.22
CA TYR A 138 11.31 2.50 -14.07
C TYR A 138 10.36 2.21 -15.24
N TYR A 139 9.04 2.22 -14.97
CA TYR A 139 8.02 2.06 -16.00
C TYR A 139 7.45 3.43 -16.43
N PRO A 140 7.46 3.75 -17.73
CA PRO A 140 6.82 4.96 -18.23
C PRO A 140 5.30 4.78 -18.26
N GLN A 141 4.57 5.90 -18.33
CA GLN A 141 3.12 5.87 -18.57
C GLN A 141 2.79 5.24 -19.94
N ARG A 142 1.79 4.36 -19.94
CA ARG A 142 1.23 3.71 -21.12
C ARG A 142 -0.10 4.35 -21.51
N HIS A 143 -0.37 4.39 -22.81
CA HIS A 143 -1.58 4.95 -23.41
C HIS A 143 -2.41 3.86 -24.08
N GLY A 144 -3.70 4.14 -24.32
CA GLY A 144 -4.58 3.20 -25.01
C GLY A 144 -4.88 1.95 -24.18
N CYS A 145 -4.86 2.10 -22.86
CA CYS A 145 -5.14 1.03 -21.92
C CYS A 145 -6.63 0.97 -21.59
N LYS A 146 -7.03 -0.11 -20.93
CA LYS A 146 -8.32 -0.21 -20.25
C LYS A 146 -8.10 -0.74 -18.84
N VAL A 147 -8.79 -0.13 -17.88
CA VAL A 147 -8.77 -0.51 -16.47
C VAL A 147 -10.18 -0.93 -16.07
N PHE A 148 -10.28 -2.05 -15.38
CA PHE A 148 -11.49 -2.49 -14.69
C PHE A 148 -11.21 -2.42 -13.19
N LEU A 149 -12.02 -1.65 -12.48
CA LEU A 149 -11.90 -1.46 -11.04
C LEU A 149 -12.82 -2.48 -10.35
N TYR A 150 -12.28 -3.18 -9.35
CA TYR A 150 -13.03 -4.17 -8.59
C TYR A 150 -13.19 -3.69 -7.15
N GLN A 151 -14.44 -3.68 -6.70
CA GLN A 151 -14.84 -3.48 -5.32
C GLN A 151 -15.17 -4.88 -4.78
N ASP A 152 -14.37 -5.31 -3.81
CA ASP A 152 -14.32 -6.66 -3.26
C ASP A 152 -14.01 -7.75 -4.30
N SER A 153 -13.99 -8.99 -3.82
CA SER A 153 -13.79 -10.17 -4.68
C SER A 153 -14.97 -10.40 -5.63
N HIS A 154 -16.18 -10.03 -5.22
CA HIS A 154 -17.43 -10.27 -5.92
C HIS A 154 -18.50 -9.22 -5.61
N ILE A 155 -19.35 -8.91 -6.59
CA ILE A 155 -20.49 -7.99 -6.42
C ILE A 155 -21.78 -8.70 -6.86
N PRO A 156 -22.76 -8.89 -5.96
CA PRO A 156 -24.06 -9.45 -6.30
C PRO A 156 -24.83 -8.59 -7.31
N ASP A 157 -25.70 -9.23 -8.09
CA ASP A 157 -26.57 -8.51 -9.02
C ASP A 157 -27.51 -7.53 -8.29
N GLY A 158 -27.63 -6.31 -8.83
CA GLY A 158 -28.55 -5.30 -8.32
C GLY A 158 -28.08 -4.58 -7.05
N PHE A 159 -26.86 -4.83 -6.56
CA PHE A 159 -26.32 -4.13 -5.39
C PHE A 159 -26.09 -2.63 -5.67
N ILE A 160 -25.38 -2.31 -6.75
CA ILE A 160 -25.01 -0.93 -7.08
C ILE A 160 -26.21 -0.18 -7.67
N PRO A 161 -26.56 1.01 -7.13
CA PRO A 161 -27.63 1.84 -7.68
C PRO A 161 -27.21 2.48 -8.99
N LYS A 162 -28.16 3.09 -9.70
CA LYS A 162 -27.88 3.84 -10.92
C LYS A 162 -27.04 5.09 -10.63
N ILE A 163 -25.73 5.00 -10.88
CA ILE A 163 -24.79 6.12 -10.77
C ILE A 163 -24.52 6.68 -12.17
N PRO A 164 -24.94 7.92 -12.49
CA PRO A 164 -24.75 8.50 -13.81
C PRO A 164 -23.29 8.87 -14.07
N LEU A 165 -22.80 8.53 -15.26
CA LEU A 165 -21.49 8.91 -15.79
C LEU A 165 -21.62 9.92 -16.92
N ALA A 166 -20.51 10.53 -17.30
CA ALA A 166 -20.42 11.32 -18.53
C ALA A 166 -20.81 10.47 -19.76
N GLY A 167 -21.42 11.12 -20.77
CA GLY A 167 -21.88 10.42 -21.98
C GLY A 167 -23.19 9.65 -21.83
N SER A 168 -24.01 10.00 -20.83
CA SER A 168 -25.34 9.40 -20.58
C SER A 168 -25.29 7.88 -20.30
N LYS A 169 -24.18 7.40 -19.75
CA LYS A 169 -24.00 6.03 -19.27
C LYS A 169 -24.25 5.95 -17.77
N TYR A 170 -24.38 4.73 -17.26
CA TYR A 170 -24.34 4.45 -15.83
C TYR A 170 -23.08 3.65 -15.50
N TYR A 171 -22.60 3.80 -14.27
CA TYR A 171 -21.53 2.94 -13.76
C TYR A 171 -22.04 1.51 -13.64
N GLU A 172 -21.23 0.56 -14.10
CA GLU A 172 -21.51 -0.87 -14.04
C GLU A 172 -20.40 -1.56 -13.25
N PRO A 173 -20.71 -2.27 -12.15
CA PRO A 173 -19.70 -2.97 -11.39
C PRO A 173 -19.12 -4.17 -12.15
N HIS A 174 -17.82 -4.40 -11.98
CA HIS A 174 -17.12 -5.60 -12.43
C HIS A 174 -16.86 -6.55 -11.26
N ARG A 175 -16.53 -7.81 -11.53
CA ARG A 175 -16.46 -8.88 -10.51
C ARG A 175 -15.10 -9.54 -10.55
N CYS A 176 -14.28 -9.30 -9.52
CA CYS A 176 -12.87 -9.64 -9.53
C CYS A 176 -12.62 -11.13 -9.78
N TRP A 177 -13.14 -11.99 -8.91
CA TRP A 177 -12.87 -13.41 -8.96
C TRP A 177 -13.62 -14.12 -10.09
N GLU A 178 -14.76 -13.58 -10.56
CA GLU A 178 -15.38 -14.04 -11.82
C GLU A 178 -14.45 -13.81 -13.02
N ASP A 179 -13.85 -12.62 -13.11
CA ASP A 179 -12.97 -12.24 -14.22
C ASP A 179 -11.60 -12.94 -14.14
N ILE A 180 -11.06 -13.17 -12.94
CA ILE A 180 -9.84 -13.99 -12.74
C ILE A 180 -10.11 -15.44 -13.13
N PHE A 181 -11.23 -16.02 -12.71
CA PHE A 181 -11.62 -17.38 -13.08
C PHE A 181 -11.72 -17.54 -14.60
N ASP A 182 -12.37 -16.59 -15.29
CA ASP A 182 -12.47 -16.59 -16.75
C ASP A 182 -11.11 -16.44 -17.42
N ALA A 183 -10.26 -15.55 -16.90
CA ALA A 183 -8.91 -15.32 -17.41
C ALA A 183 -8.06 -16.61 -17.36
N ILE A 184 -7.99 -17.27 -16.20
CA ILE A 184 -7.23 -18.51 -16.02
C ILE A 184 -7.83 -19.64 -16.88
N THR A 185 -9.15 -19.79 -16.87
CA THR A 185 -9.84 -20.84 -17.63
C THR A 185 -9.56 -20.74 -19.13
N ASN A 186 -9.57 -19.51 -19.66
CA ASN A 186 -9.46 -19.25 -21.09
C ASN A 186 -8.03 -19.15 -21.61
N ALA A 187 -7.02 -18.97 -20.74
CA ALA A 187 -5.61 -18.91 -21.10
C ALA A 187 -5.16 -20.11 -21.96
N LYS A 188 -4.28 -19.86 -22.94
CA LYS A 188 -3.78 -20.86 -23.90
C LYS A 188 -2.28 -21.04 -23.89
N HIS A 189 -1.54 -20.07 -23.36
CA HIS A 189 -0.09 -20.05 -23.38
C HIS A 189 0.50 -19.88 -21.99
N LEU A 190 0.05 -18.90 -21.20
CA LEU A 190 0.63 -18.59 -19.89
C LEU A 190 -0.40 -18.24 -18.83
N VAL A 191 -0.13 -18.67 -17.60
CA VAL A 191 -0.77 -18.21 -16.37
C VAL A 191 0.32 -18.00 -15.32
N TYR A 192 0.69 -16.75 -15.07
CA TYR A 192 1.72 -16.37 -14.09
C TYR A 192 1.07 -15.73 -12.88
N ILE A 193 1.34 -16.27 -11.70
CA ILE A 193 0.73 -15.83 -10.44
C ILE A 193 1.82 -15.49 -9.43
N ALA A 194 1.74 -14.32 -8.82
CA ALA A 194 2.52 -14.02 -7.61
C ALA A 194 1.56 -13.68 -6.47
N GLY A 195 1.81 -14.17 -5.27
CA GLY A 195 1.00 -13.88 -4.10
C GLY A 195 1.82 -13.86 -2.83
N TRP A 196 1.35 -13.09 -1.84
CA TRP A 196 1.82 -13.23 -0.46
C TRP A 196 1.37 -14.57 0.10
N SER A 197 0.15 -14.99 -0.24
CA SER A 197 -0.37 -16.33 0.00
C SER A 197 -1.21 -16.77 -1.19
N VAL A 198 -1.17 -18.07 -1.49
CA VAL A 198 -2.10 -18.72 -2.43
C VAL A 198 -2.65 -19.93 -1.69
N TYR A 199 -3.96 -20.11 -1.70
CA TYR A 199 -4.59 -21.30 -1.12
C TYR A 199 -5.26 -22.11 -2.22
N THR A 200 -4.76 -23.33 -2.43
CA THR A 200 -5.16 -24.19 -3.55
C THR A 200 -6.61 -24.65 -3.48
N GLU A 201 -7.18 -24.67 -2.28
CA GLU A 201 -8.55 -25.14 -2.03
C GLU A 201 -9.61 -24.06 -2.27
N THR A 202 -9.20 -22.80 -2.46
CA THR A 202 -10.10 -21.66 -2.70
C THR A 202 -10.94 -21.86 -3.96
N LYS A 203 -12.24 -21.62 -3.85
CA LYS A 203 -13.18 -21.55 -4.99
C LYS A 203 -13.41 -20.09 -5.38
N LEU A 204 -13.20 -19.76 -6.65
CA LEU A 204 -13.36 -18.40 -7.16
C LEU A 204 -14.82 -17.99 -7.38
N ILE A 205 -15.71 -18.95 -7.68
CA ILE A 205 -17.12 -18.70 -7.96
C ILE A 205 -17.96 -19.35 -6.86
N ARG A 206 -18.65 -18.54 -6.05
CA ARG A 206 -19.48 -19.05 -4.93
C ARG A 206 -20.92 -18.56 -4.93
N ASP A 207 -21.22 -17.51 -5.70
CA ASP A 207 -22.59 -17.01 -5.84
C ASP A 207 -23.45 -17.99 -6.66
N SER A 208 -24.38 -18.66 -5.98
CA SER A 208 -25.29 -19.63 -6.60
C SER A 208 -26.22 -19.00 -7.66
N LYS A 209 -26.51 -17.70 -7.57
CA LYS A 209 -27.30 -16.97 -8.58
C LYS A 209 -26.49 -16.64 -9.82
N ARG A 210 -25.15 -16.69 -9.72
CA ARG A 210 -24.21 -16.38 -10.79
C ARG A 210 -23.24 -17.53 -11.05
N SER A 211 -23.76 -18.76 -11.03
CA SER A 211 -22.96 -19.95 -11.31
C SER A 211 -22.30 -19.89 -12.71
N LYS A 212 -21.05 -20.33 -12.77
CA LYS A 212 -20.28 -20.46 -14.01
C LYS A 212 -19.90 -21.92 -14.22
N ARG A 213 -19.81 -22.36 -15.48
CA ARG A 213 -19.45 -23.75 -15.80
C ARG A 213 -18.05 -24.06 -15.25
N GLY A 214 -17.96 -25.03 -14.34
CA GLY A 214 -16.72 -25.40 -13.65
C GLY A 214 -16.31 -24.43 -12.53
N GLY A 215 -17.18 -23.48 -12.15
CA GLY A 215 -16.91 -22.51 -11.08
C GLY A 215 -16.76 -23.11 -9.69
N ASP A 216 -17.22 -24.35 -9.50
CA ASP A 216 -17.04 -25.17 -8.30
C ASP A 216 -15.62 -25.77 -8.17
N THR A 217 -14.80 -25.65 -9.23
CA THR A 217 -13.41 -26.15 -9.25
C THR A 217 -12.54 -25.32 -8.31
N LYS A 218 -11.75 -25.99 -7.48
CA LYS A 218 -10.74 -25.36 -6.62
C LYS A 218 -9.62 -24.76 -7.47
N LEU A 219 -9.00 -23.68 -7.00
CA LEU A 219 -7.96 -22.96 -7.73
C LEU A 219 -6.80 -23.89 -8.13
N GLY A 220 -6.31 -24.72 -7.20
CA GLY A 220 -5.21 -25.65 -7.45
C GLY A 220 -5.52 -26.64 -8.57
N ASP A 221 -6.72 -27.21 -8.57
CA ASP A 221 -7.18 -28.14 -9.61
C ASP A 221 -7.33 -27.47 -10.97
N LEU A 222 -7.83 -26.22 -10.98
CA LEU A 222 -7.91 -25.41 -12.19
C LEU A 222 -6.50 -25.19 -12.78
N LEU A 223 -5.52 -24.81 -11.96
CA LEU A 223 -4.15 -24.57 -12.39
C LEU A 223 -3.47 -25.85 -12.91
N LYS A 224 -3.60 -26.99 -12.20
CA LYS A 224 -3.12 -28.31 -12.69
C LYS A 224 -3.74 -28.70 -14.03
N LYS A 225 -5.04 -28.47 -14.19
CA LYS A 225 -5.76 -28.72 -15.45
C LYS A 225 -5.25 -27.84 -16.57
N LYS A 226 -4.96 -26.56 -16.32
CA LYS A 226 -4.38 -25.66 -17.33
C LYS A 226 -2.97 -26.10 -17.72
N ALA A 227 -2.14 -26.45 -16.73
CA ALA A 227 -0.78 -26.89 -16.95
C ALA A 227 -0.70 -28.17 -17.80
N SER A 228 -1.50 -29.18 -17.48
CA SER A 228 -1.60 -30.44 -18.25
C SER A 228 -2.18 -30.27 -19.66
N GLN A 229 -2.84 -29.13 -19.95
CA GLN A 229 -3.26 -28.75 -21.30
C GLN A 229 -2.15 -28.05 -22.11
N GLY A 230 -0.95 -27.93 -21.56
CA GLY A 230 0.21 -27.29 -22.18
C GLY A 230 0.34 -25.79 -21.92
N VAL A 231 -0.50 -25.21 -21.05
CA VAL A 231 -0.32 -23.80 -20.62
C VAL A 231 0.85 -23.73 -19.65
N ARG A 232 1.77 -22.78 -19.82
CA ARG A 232 2.85 -22.54 -18.86
C ARG A 232 2.28 -21.87 -17.61
N VAL A 233 2.12 -22.65 -16.54
CA VAL A 233 1.65 -22.14 -15.25
C VAL A 233 2.86 -21.99 -14.32
N ASN A 234 3.16 -20.74 -13.95
CA ASN A 234 4.28 -20.40 -13.07
C ASN A 234 3.74 -19.62 -11.87
N VAL A 235 4.07 -20.05 -10.65
CA VAL A 235 3.57 -19.46 -9.41
C VAL A 235 4.76 -19.09 -8.52
N LEU A 236 4.85 -17.82 -8.13
CA LEU A 236 5.77 -17.30 -7.10
C LEU A 236 4.99 -17.02 -5.82
N ILE A 237 5.23 -17.78 -4.76
CA ILE A 237 4.58 -17.59 -3.46
C ILE A 237 5.65 -17.12 -2.49
N TRP A 238 5.34 -16.18 -1.61
CA TRP A 238 6.29 -15.82 -0.54
C TRP A 238 6.62 -17.04 0.33
N ASP A 239 7.91 -17.26 0.60
CA ASP A 239 8.45 -18.26 1.53
C ASP A 239 8.40 -17.70 2.96
N ASP A 240 7.40 -18.11 3.74
CA ASP A 240 7.29 -17.79 5.16
C ASP A 240 8.31 -18.63 5.96
N ARG A 241 9.55 -18.15 5.98
CA ARG A 241 10.63 -18.71 6.80
C ARG A 241 10.37 -18.56 8.31
N THR A 242 9.29 -17.89 8.73
CA THR A 242 8.95 -17.61 10.14
C THR A 242 8.07 -18.66 10.80
N SER A 243 8.28 -19.94 10.48
CA SER A 243 7.95 -21.06 11.38
C SER A 243 8.54 -20.94 12.82
N VAL A 244 9.15 -19.80 13.16
CA VAL A 244 9.65 -19.33 14.45
C VAL A 244 8.69 -18.31 15.13
N GLY A 245 7.61 -18.81 15.73
CA GLY A 245 7.18 -18.45 17.09
C GLY A 245 6.39 -17.16 17.38
N ALA A 246 6.87 -15.95 17.06
CA ALA A 246 6.37 -14.71 17.71
C ALA A 246 5.22 -14.00 16.94
N LEU A 247 5.42 -13.57 15.70
CA LEU A 247 4.36 -12.89 14.92
C LEU A 247 3.23 -13.83 14.49
N LYS A 248 3.53 -15.12 14.28
CA LYS A 248 2.52 -16.14 13.99
C LYS A 248 1.58 -16.38 15.18
N LYS A 249 2.09 -16.28 16.43
CA LYS A 249 1.26 -16.36 17.66
C LYS A 249 0.35 -15.15 17.82
N ASP A 250 0.75 -13.99 17.29
CA ASP A 250 -0.05 -12.77 17.32
C ASP A 250 -1.13 -12.73 16.22
N GLY A 251 -1.15 -13.71 15.30
CA GLY A 251 -2.14 -13.85 14.23
C GLY A 251 -1.80 -13.09 12.94
N LEU A 252 -0.61 -12.50 12.82
CA LEU A 252 -0.23 -11.60 11.71
C LEU A 252 0.31 -12.30 10.45
N MET A 253 0.52 -13.61 10.47
CA MET A 253 1.16 -14.38 9.38
C MET A 253 0.47 -15.74 9.16
N ALA A 254 -0.75 -15.71 8.61
CA ALA A 254 -1.52 -16.90 8.24
C ALA A 254 -1.37 -17.21 6.73
N THR A 255 -0.26 -17.84 6.32
CA THR A 255 0.02 -18.25 4.94
C THR A 255 -0.15 -19.76 4.72
N HIS A 256 -0.32 -20.15 3.45
CA HIS A 256 -0.46 -21.54 2.98
C HIS A 256 0.62 -21.93 1.96
N ASP A 257 1.81 -21.36 2.09
CA ASP A 257 2.90 -21.43 1.12
C ASP A 257 3.48 -22.85 0.97
N GLU A 258 3.97 -23.47 2.05
CA GLU A 258 4.50 -24.85 2.02
C GLU A 258 3.44 -25.87 1.57
N GLU A 259 2.19 -25.71 2.03
CA GLU A 259 1.07 -26.58 1.64
C GLU A 259 0.78 -26.47 0.14
N THR A 260 0.88 -25.26 -0.42
CA THR A 260 0.64 -25.01 -1.84
C THR A 260 1.79 -25.52 -2.71
N GLU A 261 3.04 -25.33 -2.31
CA GLU A 261 4.18 -25.91 -3.02
C GLU A 261 4.03 -27.42 -3.12
N LYS A 262 3.79 -28.08 -1.98
CA LYS A 262 3.59 -29.52 -1.91
C LYS A 262 2.40 -30.00 -2.74
N PHE A 263 1.32 -29.22 -2.80
CA PHE A 263 0.18 -29.55 -3.67
C PHE A 263 0.60 -29.64 -5.15
N PHE A 264 1.57 -28.83 -5.61
CA PHE A 264 1.99 -28.77 -7.01
C PHE A 264 3.22 -29.63 -7.36
N GLU A 265 3.94 -30.20 -6.39
CA GLU A 265 5.23 -30.91 -6.57
C GLU A 265 5.23 -31.94 -7.71
N ASP A 266 4.19 -32.77 -7.80
CA ASP A 266 4.03 -33.83 -8.83
C ASP A 266 3.13 -33.41 -10.01
N SER A 267 3.09 -32.11 -10.34
CA SER A 267 2.26 -31.58 -11.43
C SER A 267 3.04 -30.76 -12.45
N ASP A 268 2.39 -30.43 -13.57
CA ASP A 268 2.98 -29.56 -14.61
C ASP A 268 3.03 -28.07 -14.21
N VAL A 269 2.58 -27.71 -13.01
CA VAL A 269 2.63 -26.35 -12.46
C VAL A 269 4.01 -26.08 -11.87
N ASN A 270 4.67 -25.01 -12.29
CA ASN A 270 5.94 -24.58 -11.69
C ASN A 270 5.66 -23.65 -10.51
N CYS A 271 5.56 -24.22 -9.30
CA CYS A 271 5.43 -23.46 -8.06
C CYS A 271 6.79 -23.27 -7.39
N VAL A 272 7.07 -22.05 -6.92
CA VAL A 272 8.33 -21.71 -6.25
C VAL A 272 8.05 -20.88 -5.00
N LEU A 273 8.58 -21.34 -3.87
CA LEU A 273 8.70 -20.56 -2.65
C LEU A 273 9.80 -19.51 -2.81
N CYS A 274 9.41 -18.25 -2.68
CA CYS A 274 10.20 -17.08 -3.00
C CYS A 274 10.52 -16.34 -1.70
N PRO A 275 11.77 -16.41 -1.22
CA PRO A 275 12.15 -15.73 0.02
C PRO A 275 12.39 -14.24 -0.20
N ARG A 276 12.19 -13.44 0.85
CA ARG A 276 12.48 -12.02 0.83
C ARG A 276 13.54 -11.66 1.86
N ASP A 277 14.74 -11.36 1.37
CA ASP A 277 15.82 -10.81 2.18
C ASP A 277 15.81 -9.27 2.03
N PRO A 278 15.77 -8.49 3.12
CA PRO A 278 15.82 -7.02 3.06
C PRO A 278 17.24 -6.52 2.75
N ASP A 279 17.32 -5.32 2.17
CA ASP A 279 18.61 -4.70 1.85
C ASP A 279 19.35 -4.12 3.08
N ASP A 280 18.64 -3.55 4.07
CA ASP A 280 19.23 -3.00 5.30
C ASP A 280 18.47 -3.44 6.56
N GLY A 281 18.89 -4.56 7.14
CA GLY A 281 18.30 -5.13 8.37
C GLY A 281 18.78 -4.48 9.69
N GLY A 282 19.57 -3.40 9.65
CA GLY A 282 20.16 -2.80 10.85
C GLY A 282 21.46 -3.46 11.30
N SER A 283 21.70 -3.56 12.62
CA SER A 283 22.90 -4.23 13.18
C SER A 283 22.86 -5.75 12.97
N ILE A 284 24.01 -6.46 12.96
CA ILE A 284 24.09 -7.92 12.69
C ILE A 284 23.11 -8.75 13.54
N VAL A 285 22.93 -8.39 14.82
CA VAL A 285 22.02 -9.09 15.74
C VAL A 285 20.56 -8.84 15.35
N GLN A 286 20.24 -7.63 14.89
CA GLN A 286 18.93 -7.26 14.36
C GLN A 286 18.68 -7.94 13.01
N GLU A 287 19.68 -7.98 12.14
CA GLU A 287 19.64 -8.59 10.80
C GLU A 287 19.28 -10.09 10.86
N LEU A 288 19.82 -10.83 11.84
CA LEU A 288 19.46 -12.23 12.09
C LEU A 288 18.00 -12.43 12.54
N GLN A 289 17.43 -11.47 13.27
CA GLN A 289 16.02 -11.52 13.71
C GLN A 289 15.05 -10.97 12.64
N ILE A 290 15.53 -10.10 11.74
CA ILE A 290 14.72 -9.36 10.75
C ILE A 290 14.75 -10.01 9.36
N SER A 291 15.83 -10.73 9.00
CA SER A 291 16.01 -11.36 7.68
C SER A 291 14.89 -12.32 7.28
N THR A 292 14.13 -12.85 8.23
CA THR A 292 12.98 -13.73 7.96
C THR A 292 11.64 -12.98 7.90
N MET A 293 11.59 -11.67 8.15
CA MET A 293 10.36 -10.97 8.55
C MET A 293 9.76 -10.04 7.48
N PHE A 294 10.46 -9.83 6.36
CA PHE A 294 9.92 -9.09 5.21
C PHE A 294 9.36 -10.06 4.17
N THR A 295 8.43 -9.57 3.36
CA THR A 295 7.61 -10.44 2.52
C THR A 295 7.63 -10.03 1.06
N HIS A 296 7.33 -11.00 0.19
CA HIS A 296 6.88 -10.66 -1.15
C HIS A 296 5.37 -10.42 -1.12
N HIS A 297 4.97 -9.16 -1.13
CA HIS A 297 3.59 -8.77 -0.89
C HIS A 297 2.78 -8.44 -2.16
N GLN A 298 3.39 -8.60 -3.33
CA GLN A 298 2.74 -8.43 -4.64
C GLN A 298 1.68 -9.51 -4.89
N LYS A 299 0.44 -9.08 -5.20
CA LYS A 299 -0.63 -9.95 -5.70
C LYS A 299 -0.81 -9.74 -7.20
N ILE A 300 -0.46 -10.74 -8.00
CA ILE A 300 -0.40 -10.66 -9.46
C ILE A 300 -1.06 -11.89 -10.08
N VAL A 301 -1.88 -11.67 -11.10
CA VAL A 301 -2.23 -12.69 -12.10
C VAL A 301 -1.96 -12.12 -13.48
N ALA A 302 -1.15 -12.78 -14.31
CA ALA A 302 -0.93 -12.41 -15.70
C ALA A 302 -1.24 -13.60 -16.62
N VAL A 303 -2.06 -13.36 -17.65
CA VAL A 303 -2.48 -14.41 -18.59
C VAL A 303 -2.43 -13.90 -20.03
N ASP A 304 -2.35 -14.83 -20.98
CA ASP A 304 -2.78 -14.55 -22.35
C ASP A 304 -4.32 -14.61 -22.45
N ALA A 305 -4.89 -13.72 -23.25
CA ALA A 305 -6.32 -13.59 -23.45
C ALA A 305 -6.66 -13.34 -24.93
N ALA A 306 -7.91 -13.61 -25.31
CA ALA A 306 -8.42 -13.34 -26.65
C ALA A 306 -8.42 -11.83 -26.97
N MET A 307 -8.30 -11.51 -28.25
CA MET A 307 -8.37 -10.14 -28.73
C MET A 307 -9.80 -9.56 -28.59
N PRO A 308 -9.95 -8.27 -28.23
CA PRO A 308 -11.27 -7.65 -28.04
C PRO A 308 -12.11 -7.58 -29.33
N ASN A 309 -11.47 -7.63 -30.50
CA ASN A 309 -12.12 -7.57 -31.82
C ASN A 309 -12.62 -8.95 -32.32
N GLY A 310 -12.49 -10.00 -31.52
CA GLY A 310 -12.91 -11.37 -31.89
C GLY A 310 -11.91 -12.13 -32.77
N ASP A 311 -10.71 -11.59 -33.00
CA ASP A 311 -9.62 -12.32 -33.66
C ASP A 311 -9.23 -13.55 -32.83
N THR A 312 -9.41 -14.72 -33.42
CA THR A 312 -9.22 -16.01 -32.74
C THR A 312 -7.78 -16.51 -32.81
N ASP A 313 -7.03 -16.08 -33.82
CA ASP A 313 -5.65 -16.52 -34.07
C ASP A 313 -4.67 -15.76 -33.20
N ARG A 314 -4.98 -14.51 -32.88
CA ARG A 314 -4.15 -13.66 -32.03
C ARG A 314 -4.64 -13.60 -30.58
N LYS A 315 -3.69 -13.35 -29.69
CA LYS A 315 -3.84 -13.17 -28.25
C LYS A 315 -3.13 -11.90 -27.82
N ARG A 316 -3.46 -11.45 -26.61
CA ARG A 316 -2.84 -10.32 -25.91
C ARG A 316 -2.59 -10.70 -24.46
N ILE A 317 -1.86 -9.87 -23.73
CA ILE A 317 -1.69 -10.02 -22.29
C ILE A 317 -2.79 -9.26 -21.54
N VAL A 318 -3.26 -9.87 -20.45
CA VAL A 318 -4.13 -9.26 -19.43
C VAL A 318 -3.52 -9.53 -18.07
N SER A 319 -3.54 -8.53 -17.20
CA SER A 319 -2.96 -8.66 -15.87
C SER A 319 -3.89 -8.12 -14.80
N PHE A 320 -3.74 -8.62 -13.59
CA PHE A 320 -4.51 -8.26 -12.40
C PHE A 320 -3.53 -7.92 -11.28
N ILE A 321 -3.78 -6.81 -10.59
CA ILE A 321 -3.05 -6.39 -9.39
C ILE A 321 -3.99 -5.70 -8.40
N GLY A 322 -3.64 -5.70 -7.11
CA GLY A 322 -4.43 -5.05 -6.07
C GLY A 322 -4.12 -5.61 -4.69
N GLY A 323 -5.09 -5.53 -3.77
CA GLY A 323 -4.96 -6.06 -2.40
C GLY A 323 -5.38 -7.52 -2.22
N LEU A 324 -6.23 -8.06 -3.11
CA LEU A 324 -6.71 -9.43 -3.01
C LEU A 324 -5.67 -10.49 -3.43
N ASP A 325 -5.21 -11.30 -2.47
CA ASP A 325 -4.56 -12.59 -2.72
C ASP A 325 -5.58 -13.66 -3.13
N LEU A 326 -5.10 -14.72 -3.79
CA LEU A 326 -5.92 -15.89 -4.13
C LEU A 326 -5.87 -16.94 -3.02
N CYS A 327 -6.29 -16.55 -1.81
CA CYS A 327 -6.31 -17.41 -0.63
C CYS A 327 -7.65 -17.37 0.13
N ASP A 328 -7.70 -18.05 1.26
CA ASP A 328 -8.81 -18.10 2.21
C ASP A 328 -9.14 -16.73 2.81
N GLY A 329 -10.39 -16.55 3.25
CA GLY A 329 -10.90 -15.34 3.88
C GLY A 329 -11.21 -14.17 2.94
N ARG A 330 -10.58 -14.12 1.75
CA ARG A 330 -10.63 -12.99 0.80
C ARG A 330 -11.91 -12.94 -0.03
N TYR A 331 -12.65 -14.05 -0.15
CA TYR A 331 -13.95 -14.02 -0.83
C TYR A 331 -14.94 -13.25 0.02
N ASP A 332 -15.39 -12.10 -0.46
CA ASP A 332 -16.49 -11.36 0.12
C ASP A 332 -17.22 -10.52 -0.93
N THR A 333 -18.32 -9.92 -0.49
CA THR A 333 -19.17 -9.00 -1.24
C THR A 333 -19.41 -7.74 -0.42
N PRO A 334 -19.89 -6.64 -1.03
CA PRO A 334 -20.24 -5.41 -0.32
C PRO A 334 -21.29 -5.55 0.80
N PHE A 335 -21.92 -6.72 0.96
CA PHE A 335 -22.80 -7.01 2.11
C PHE A 335 -22.03 -7.33 3.40
N HIS A 336 -20.80 -7.83 3.29
CA HIS A 336 -19.89 -8.07 4.41
C HIS A 336 -20.54 -8.74 5.63
N SER A 337 -21.25 -9.86 5.39
CA SER A 337 -22.02 -10.50 6.45
C SER A 337 -21.13 -11.10 7.53
N LEU A 338 -21.56 -10.95 8.78
CA LEU A 338 -20.86 -11.50 9.94
C LEU A 338 -21.29 -12.94 10.21
N PHE A 339 -22.57 -13.25 9.99
CA PHE A 339 -23.18 -14.52 10.40
C PHE A 339 -24.02 -15.21 9.31
N ARG A 340 -24.54 -14.47 8.32
CA ARG A 340 -25.59 -14.97 7.40
C ARG A 340 -25.06 -15.75 6.21
N THR A 341 -23.75 -15.85 6.08
CA THR A 341 -23.05 -16.58 5.01
C THR A 341 -22.27 -17.79 5.51
N LEU A 342 -22.31 -18.04 6.83
CA LEU A 342 -21.57 -19.11 7.51
C LEU A 342 -22.02 -20.53 7.13
N ASP A 343 -23.22 -20.69 6.56
CA ASP A 343 -23.74 -21.95 6.01
C ASP A 343 -23.79 -21.96 4.48
N THR A 344 -23.24 -20.94 3.82
CA THR A 344 -23.24 -20.80 2.36
C THR A 344 -21.83 -20.52 1.82
N ALA A 345 -21.54 -19.28 1.41
CA ALA A 345 -20.31 -18.94 0.70
C ALA A 345 -19.04 -19.04 1.58
N HIS A 346 -19.22 -19.04 2.90
CA HIS A 346 -18.13 -19.06 3.90
C HIS A 346 -18.14 -20.31 4.78
N ALA A 347 -18.99 -21.31 4.49
CA ALA A 347 -19.04 -22.55 5.27
C ALA A 347 -17.69 -23.30 5.29
N ASP A 348 -17.00 -23.30 4.15
CA ASP A 348 -15.67 -23.90 3.97
C ASP A 348 -14.54 -22.83 3.93
N ASP A 349 -14.84 -21.58 4.31
CA ASP A 349 -13.92 -20.44 4.21
C ASP A 349 -14.18 -19.42 5.33
N PHE A 350 -14.21 -19.93 6.56
CA PHE A 350 -14.36 -19.12 7.77
C PHE A 350 -13.02 -18.53 8.18
N HIS A 351 -12.92 -17.20 8.16
CA HIS A 351 -11.73 -16.45 8.52
C HIS A 351 -12.02 -15.52 9.70
N GLN A 352 -11.26 -15.67 10.78
CA GLN A 352 -11.36 -14.84 11.99
C GLN A 352 -10.09 -14.98 12.85
N PRO A 353 -9.01 -14.25 12.52
CA PRO A 353 -7.73 -14.36 13.23
C PRO A 353 -7.65 -13.48 14.50
N ASN A 354 -8.67 -12.67 14.78
CA ASN A 354 -8.66 -11.75 15.93
C ASN A 354 -9.03 -12.44 17.26
N PHE A 355 -9.51 -13.70 17.19
CA PHE A 355 -9.77 -14.53 18.37
C PHE A 355 -8.97 -15.82 18.27
N ALA A 356 -8.23 -16.17 19.32
CA ALA A 356 -7.33 -17.32 19.32
C ALA A 356 -8.06 -18.67 19.13
N GLU A 357 -9.31 -18.75 19.55
CA GLU A 357 -10.15 -19.93 19.56
C GLU A 357 -11.20 -19.97 18.44
N ALA A 358 -11.18 -19.01 17.51
CA ALA A 358 -12.20 -18.88 16.48
C ALA A 358 -12.28 -20.14 15.61
N SER A 359 -13.51 -20.59 15.36
CA SER A 359 -13.80 -21.65 14.39
C SER A 359 -15.25 -21.56 13.95
N ILE A 360 -15.55 -22.08 12.76
CA ILE A 360 -16.92 -22.15 12.27
C ILE A 360 -17.86 -22.88 13.24
N ASN A 361 -17.37 -23.93 13.92
CA ASN A 361 -18.13 -24.72 14.89
C ASN A 361 -18.55 -23.90 16.12
N LYS A 362 -17.79 -22.86 16.48
CA LYS A 362 -18.11 -21.91 17.56
C LYS A 362 -18.88 -20.70 17.07
N GLY A 363 -19.17 -20.61 15.77
CA GLY A 363 -19.95 -19.56 15.14
C GLY A 363 -19.19 -18.25 14.93
N GLY A 364 -19.90 -17.29 14.33
CA GLY A 364 -19.34 -15.98 14.02
C GLY A 364 -19.08 -15.08 15.23
N PRO A 365 -18.76 -13.80 14.98
CA PRO A 365 -18.68 -13.20 13.65
C PRO A 365 -17.45 -13.72 12.88
N ARG A 366 -17.60 -14.04 11.59
CA ARG A 366 -16.41 -14.05 10.70
C ARG A 366 -15.88 -12.62 10.60
N GLU A 367 -14.64 -12.45 10.17
CA GLU A 367 -14.10 -11.14 9.77
C GLU A 367 -14.41 -10.89 8.30
N PRO A 368 -15.35 -10.00 7.93
CA PRO A 368 -15.58 -9.65 6.53
C PRO A 368 -14.36 -8.96 5.92
N TRP A 369 -14.18 -9.09 4.60
CA TRP A 369 -12.98 -8.64 3.90
C TRP A 369 -13.33 -7.59 2.84
N HIS A 370 -13.12 -6.31 3.18
CA HIS A 370 -13.25 -5.21 2.23
C HIS A 370 -11.90 -4.94 1.57
N ASP A 371 -11.87 -5.01 0.24
CA ASP A 371 -10.63 -4.85 -0.52
C ASP A 371 -10.87 -4.42 -1.97
N ILE A 372 -9.81 -3.93 -2.61
CA ILE A 372 -9.85 -3.38 -3.96
C ILE A 372 -8.80 -4.04 -4.84
N HIS A 373 -9.20 -4.34 -6.08
CA HIS A 373 -8.32 -4.93 -7.08
C HIS A 373 -8.59 -4.30 -8.45
N CYS A 374 -7.72 -4.54 -9.43
CA CYS A 374 -7.95 -4.08 -10.79
C CYS A 374 -7.48 -5.06 -11.84
N ARG A 375 -8.11 -5.00 -13.02
CA ARG A 375 -7.63 -5.65 -14.25
C ARG A 375 -7.10 -4.60 -15.21
N LEU A 376 -5.96 -4.91 -15.80
CA LEU A 376 -5.18 -4.07 -16.67
C LEU A 376 -5.11 -4.70 -18.06
N GLU A 377 -5.48 -3.92 -19.07
CA GLU A 377 -5.43 -4.30 -20.47
C GLU A 377 -4.72 -3.23 -21.30
N GLY A 378 -4.07 -3.65 -22.38
CA GLY A 378 -3.23 -2.79 -23.22
C GLY A 378 -1.75 -2.93 -22.89
N PRO A 379 -0.91 -1.96 -23.25
CA PRO A 379 0.54 -2.07 -23.04
C PRO A 379 0.93 -2.21 -21.56
N ILE A 380 0.13 -1.68 -20.64
CA ILE A 380 0.38 -1.78 -19.19
C ILE A 380 0.38 -3.22 -18.66
N ALA A 381 -0.40 -4.14 -19.28
CA ALA A 381 -0.43 -5.53 -18.85
C ALA A 381 0.94 -6.22 -19.05
N TRP A 382 1.69 -5.77 -20.06
CA TRP A 382 3.04 -6.26 -20.28
C TRP A 382 4.05 -5.78 -19.24
N ASP A 383 3.85 -4.60 -18.67
CA ASP A 383 4.74 -4.11 -17.60
C ASP A 383 4.58 -4.98 -16.33
N VAL A 384 3.36 -5.44 -16.04
CA VAL A 384 3.10 -6.38 -14.93
C VAL A 384 3.71 -7.75 -15.22
N LEU A 385 3.56 -8.27 -16.45
CA LEU A 385 4.20 -9.50 -16.89
C LEU A 385 5.73 -9.41 -16.78
N PHE A 386 6.30 -8.30 -17.23
CA PHE A 386 7.74 -8.07 -17.16
C PHE A 386 8.24 -8.01 -15.70
N ASN A 387 7.49 -7.39 -14.79
CA ASN A 387 7.81 -7.47 -13.36
C ASN A 387 7.87 -8.93 -12.86
N PHE A 388 6.91 -9.77 -13.24
CA PHE A 388 6.94 -11.19 -12.89
C PHE A 388 8.17 -11.89 -13.47
N GLU A 389 8.51 -11.64 -14.74
CA GLU A 389 9.68 -12.21 -15.40
C GLU A 389 10.99 -11.79 -14.74
N GLN A 390 11.12 -10.52 -14.32
CA GLN A 390 12.29 -10.02 -13.59
C GLN A 390 12.47 -10.77 -12.27
N ARG A 391 11.37 -11.00 -11.53
CA ARG A 391 11.39 -11.75 -10.28
C ARG A 391 11.69 -13.23 -10.51
N TRP A 392 11.07 -13.84 -11.50
CA TRP A 392 11.31 -15.24 -11.85
C TRP A 392 12.77 -15.49 -12.24
N LYS A 393 13.36 -14.62 -13.06
CA LYS A 393 14.79 -14.71 -13.42
C LYS A 393 15.72 -14.57 -12.22
N ARG A 394 15.29 -13.84 -11.20
CA ARG A 394 16.07 -13.62 -9.97
C ARG A 394 15.92 -14.75 -8.96
N GLN A 395 14.71 -15.26 -8.77
CA GLN A 395 14.35 -16.13 -7.64
C GLN A 395 13.54 -17.39 -8.01
N GLY A 396 13.09 -17.53 -9.27
CA GLY A 396 12.24 -18.64 -9.74
C GLY A 396 12.98 -19.96 -10.01
N GLY A 397 14.31 -19.98 -9.94
CA GLY A 397 15.15 -21.20 -9.99
C GLY A 397 15.30 -21.86 -11.37
N LYS A 398 14.20 -22.17 -12.08
CA LYS A 398 14.22 -22.86 -13.38
C LYS A 398 14.01 -21.87 -14.54
N ASP A 399 14.71 -22.07 -15.66
CA ASP A 399 14.47 -21.29 -16.89
C ASP A 399 13.25 -21.83 -17.65
N VAL A 400 12.07 -21.47 -17.15
CA VAL A 400 10.76 -21.91 -17.64
C VAL A 400 9.83 -20.73 -17.93
N LEU A 401 10.38 -19.56 -18.21
CA LEU A 401 9.59 -18.49 -18.82
C LEU A 401 9.34 -18.83 -20.29
N LEU A 402 8.23 -18.35 -20.84
CA LEU A 402 8.03 -18.41 -22.29
C LEU A 402 8.86 -17.31 -22.93
N ASP A 403 9.62 -17.63 -23.98
CA ASP A 403 10.18 -16.59 -24.84
C ASP A 403 9.05 -16.08 -25.75
N ILE A 404 8.55 -14.88 -25.45
CA ILE A 404 7.44 -14.32 -26.19
C ILE A 404 7.83 -14.02 -27.65
N LYS A 405 9.14 -13.91 -27.96
CA LYS A 405 9.62 -13.79 -29.34
C LYS A 405 9.22 -14.99 -30.20
N ASP A 406 9.22 -16.19 -29.62
CA ASP A 406 8.79 -17.42 -30.29
C ASP A 406 7.28 -17.45 -30.54
N LEU A 407 6.52 -16.54 -29.90
CA LEU A 407 5.08 -16.43 -29.99
C LEU A 407 4.61 -15.15 -30.69
N GLU A 408 5.48 -14.38 -31.36
CA GLU A 408 5.11 -13.10 -32.01
C GLU A 408 3.99 -13.22 -33.05
N GLY A 409 3.83 -14.40 -33.67
CA GLY A 409 2.72 -14.69 -34.59
C GLY A 409 1.37 -14.92 -33.90
N THR A 410 1.38 -15.16 -32.59
CA THR A 410 0.21 -15.55 -31.79
C THR A 410 -0.11 -14.51 -30.71
N ILE A 411 0.87 -14.11 -29.90
CA ILE A 411 0.73 -13.05 -28.88
C ILE A 411 1.22 -11.74 -29.50
N ILE A 412 0.34 -10.76 -29.62
CA ILE A 412 0.70 -9.46 -30.18
C ILE A 412 1.67 -8.71 -29.27
N PRO A 413 2.57 -7.84 -29.81
CA PRO A 413 3.40 -6.98 -28.98
C PRO A 413 2.54 -6.03 -28.12
N PRO A 414 3.12 -5.38 -27.08
CA PRO A 414 2.41 -4.41 -26.26
C PRO A 414 1.65 -3.38 -27.10
N SER A 415 0.31 -3.50 -27.13
CA SER A 415 -0.54 -2.77 -28.08
C SER A 415 -1.75 -2.16 -27.37
N PRO A 416 -2.21 -0.96 -27.79
CA PRO A 416 -3.46 -0.37 -27.33
C PRO A 416 -4.66 -1.30 -27.53
N VAL A 417 -5.59 -1.28 -26.57
CA VAL A 417 -6.89 -1.96 -26.65
C VAL A 417 -8.04 -0.98 -26.95
N THR A 418 -7.75 0.31 -26.91
CA THR A 418 -8.68 1.41 -27.23
C THR A 418 -8.06 2.35 -28.26
N TYR A 419 -8.91 3.07 -28.99
CA TYR A 419 -8.46 4.16 -29.85
C TYR A 419 -8.17 5.42 -29.01
N PRO A 420 -7.22 6.30 -29.39
CA PRO A 420 -6.92 7.51 -28.63
C PRO A 420 -8.11 8.47 -28.40
N ASN A 421 -9.08 8.47 -29.33
CA ASN A 421 -10.30 9.29 -29.24
C ASN A 421 -11.45 8.56 -28.53
N ASP A 422 -11.26 7.33 -28.06
CA ASP A 422 -12.24 6.65 -27.21
C ASP A 422 -12.26 7.32 -25.83
N HIS A 423 -13.42 7.78 -25.39
CA HIS A 423 -13.59 8.43 -24.10
C HIS A 423 -13.36 7.46 -22.93
N GLU A 424 -13.51 6.15 -23.15
CA GLU A 424 -13.25 5.12 -22.14
C GLU A 424 -11.77 4.71 -22.07
N THR A 425 -10.89 5.28 -22.89
CA THR A 425 -9.45 4.98 -22.84
C THR A 425 -8.84 5.38 -21.50
N TRP A 426 -7.77 4.69 -21.11
CA TRP A 426 -6.99 5.00 -19.93
C TRP A 426 -5.52 5.27 -20.29
N ASN A 427 -4.93 6.17 -19.51
CA ASN A 427 -3.49 6.29 -19.36
C ASN A 427 -3.12 5.68 -18.01
N VAL A 428 -2.17 4.75 -18.01
CA VAL A 428 -1.82 3.95 -16.82
C VAL A 428 -0.32 3.85 -16.70
N GLN A 429 0.20 3.92 -15.48
CA GLN A 429 1.62 3.74 -15.19
C GLN A 429 1.78 2.71 -14.07
N LEU A 430 2.79 1.85 -14.19
CA LEU A 430 3.11 0.85 -13.18
C LEU A 430 4.16 1.40 -12.21
N PHE A 431 4.01 1.07 -10.94
CA PHE A 431 4.88 1.48 -9.85
C PHE A 431 5.21 0.27 -8.97
N ARG A 432 6.38 0.29 -8.34
CA ARG A 432 6.82 -0.78 -7.43
C ARG A 432 7.54 -0.25 -6.20
N SER A 433 7.58 -1.12 -5.20
CA SER A 433 8.62 -1.16 -4.17
C SER A 433 9.35 -2.48 -4.37
N ILE A 434 10.58 -2.48 -4.87
CA ILE A 434 11.37 -3.70 -5.09
C ILE A 434 12.85 -3.33 -5.25
N ASP A 435 13.75 -4.25 -4.93
CA ASP A 435 15.19 -4.02 -5.10
C ASP A 435 15.86 -5.06 -6.03
N GLY A 436 17.14 -4.85 -6.33
CA GLY A 436 17.97 -5.76 -7.13
C GLY A 436 18.18 -7.14 -6.51
N GLY A 437 17.88 -7.30 -5.21
CA GLY A 437 17.83 -8.60 -4.54
C GLY A 437 16.69 -9.46 -5.06
N ALA A 438 15.54 -8.83 -5.35
CA ALA A 438 14.30 -9.48 -5.76
C ALA A 438 13.99 -9.41 -7.27
N ALA A 439 14.58 -8.47 -8.01
CA ALA A 439 14.32 -8.30 -9.44
C ALA A 439 15.61 -8.21 -10.27
N PHE A 440 15.67 -9.00 -11.34
CA PHE A 440 16.78 -8.96 -12.30
C PHE A 440 16.62 -7.82 -13.33
N GLY A 441 17.74 -7.27 -13.81
CA GLY A 441 17.75 -6.38 -14.98
C GLY A 441 17.50 -4.90 -14.67
N PHE A 442 17.81 -4.45 -13.45
CA PHE A 442 17.96 -3.03 -13.19
C PHE A 442 19.23 -2.47 -13.84
N PRO A 443 19.28 -1.17 -14.18
CA PRO A 443 20.48 -0.54 -14.73
C PRO A 443 21.62 -0.51 -13.70
N ASP A 444 22.84 -0.83 -14.15
CA ASP A 444 24.03 -0.83 -13.29
C ASP A 444 24.67 0.56 -13.15
N SER A 445 24.44 1.45 -14.14
CA SER A 445 25.05 2.78 -14.13
C SER A 445 24.23 3.74 -13.24
N PRO A 446 24.89 4.58 -12.42
CA PRO A 446 24.19 5.51 -11.52
C PRO A 446 23.41 6.58 -12.28
N GLU A 447 23.83 6.93 -13.50
CA GLU A 447 23.09 7.84 -14.37
C GLU A 447 21.77 7.20 -14.83
N ASP A 448 21.81 5.96 -15.31
CA ASP A 448 20.60 5.24 -15.74
C ASP A 448 19.65 4.97 -14.57
N ALA A 449 20.21 4.59 -13.41
CA ALA A 449 19.48 4.42 -12.18
C ALA A 449 18.72 5.71 -11.80
N ALA A 450 19.41 6.85 -11.75
CA ALA A 450 18.81 8.13 -11.43
C ALA A 450 17.74 8.56 -12.46
N ARG A 451 17.95 8.28 -13.77
CA ARG A 451 16.94 8.54 -14.81
C ARG A 451 15.66 7.73 -14.60
N ALA A 452 15.79 6.52 -14.08
CA ALA A 452 14.67 5.64 -13.71
C ALA A 452 14.14 5.89 -12.27
N GLY A 453 14.69 6.87 -11.54
CA GLY A 453 14.34 7.16 -10.14
C GLY A 453 14.74 6.08 -9.15
N LEU A 454 15.65 5.19 -9.53
CA LEU A 454 16.18 4.18 -8.66
C LEU A 454 17.22 4.79 -7.71
N VAL A 455 17.22 4.35 -6.46
CA VAL A 455 18.12 4.87 -5.42
C VAL A 455 19.05 3.79 -4.90
N SER A 456 20.24 4.19 -4.44
CA SER A 456 21.23 3.27 -3.89
C SER A 456 20.86 2.88 -2.45
N GLY A 457 20.70 1.58 -2.23
CA GLY A 457 20.57 0.96 -0.92
C GLY A 457 21.92 0.68 -0.24
N LYS A 458 21.91 -0.14 0.80
CA LYS A 458 23.11 -0.67 1.45
C LYS A 458 23.88 -1.57 0.50
N ASP A 459 23.22 -2.53 -0.15
CA ASP A 459 23.86 -3.53 -1.02
C ASP A 459 23.15 -3.70 -2.37
N GLN A 460 21.91 -3.21 -2.51
CA GLN A 460 21.09 -3.30 -3.72
C GLN A 460 20.66 -1.92 -4.25
N ILE A 461 20.31 -1.87 -5.52
CA ILE A 461 19.56 -0.76 -6.12
C ILE A 461 18.07 -0.91 -5.78
N ILE A 462 17.37 0.19 -5.51
CA ILE A 462 16.01 0.20 -4.99
C ILE A 462 15.09 0.97 -5.94
N ASP A 463 13.98 0.33 -6.34
CA ASP A 463 12.80 0.96 -6.95
C ASP A 463 11.81 1.30 -5.83
N ARG A 464 11.51 2.59 -5.68
CA ARG A 464 10.57 3.14 -4.69
C ARG A 464 9.45 3.95 -5.36
N SER A 465 9.19 3.66 -6.64
CA SER A 465 8.29 4.43 -7.49
C SER A 465 6.84 4.46 -6.99
N ILE A 466 6.41 3.53 -6.12
CA ILE A 466 5.11 3.63 -5.43
C ILE A 466 5.06 4.88 -4.55
N GLN A 467 6.04 5.07 -3.66
CA GLN A 467 6.06 6.23 -2.78
C GLN A 467 6.06 7.53 -3.60
N ASP A 468 6.85 7.56 -4.68
CA ASP A 468 6.97 8.72 -5.56
C ASP A 468 5.63 9.00 -6.29
N ALA A 469 4.91 7.97 -6.71
CA ALA A 469 3.58 8.10 -7.32
C ALA A 469 2.55 8.67 -6.34
N TYR A 470 2.56 8.21 -5.08
CA TYR A 470 1.71 8.75 -4.02
C TYR A 470 2.02 10.23 -3.76
N ILE A 471 3.30 10.59 -3.60
CA ILE A 471 3.73 12.00 -3.40
C ILE A 471 3.24 12.88 -4.55
N ASN A 472 3.48 12.48 -5.80
CA ASN A 472 3.07 13.26 -6.97
C ASN A 472 1.54 13.37 -7.10
N ALA A 473 0.79 12.34 -6.70
CA ALA A 473 -0.67 12.37 -6.69
C ALA A 473 -1.23 13.33 -5.63
N ILE A 474 -0.67 13.31 -4.42
CA ILE A 474 -1.04 14.24 -3.34
C ILE A 474 -0.69 15.68 -3.73
N ARG A 475 0.52 15.93 -4.23
CA ARG A 475 0.99 17.28 -4.59
C ARG A 475 0.14 17.95 -5.66
N ARG A 476 -0.34 17.20 -6.66
CA ARG A 476 -1.22 17.76 -7.70
C ARG A 476 -2.68 17.94 -7.25
N ALA A 477 -3.12 17.29 -6.19
CA ALA A 477 -4.51 17.32 -5.72
C ALA A 477 -5.01 18.77 -5.52
N GLN A 478 -6.24 19.03 -5.97
CA GLN A 478 -6.87 20.34 -5.96
C GLN A 478 -8.19 20.40 -5.19
N ASN A 479 -8.96 19.31 -5.09
CA ASN A 479 -10.30 19.28 -4.48
C ASN A 479 -10.33 18.36 -3.26
N PHE A 480 -10.04 17.07 -3.43
CA PHE A 480 -10.09 16.11 -2.34
C PHE A 480 -9.24 14.88 -2.60
N ILE A 481 -8.95 14.15 -1.52
CA ILE A 481 -8.31 12.84 -1.55
C ILE A 481 -9.17 11.86 -0.75
N TYR A 482 -9.41 10.68 -1.30
CA TYR A 482 -10.07 9.56 -0.63
C TYR A 482 -9.10 8.38 -0.59
N ILE A 483 -8.82 7.87 0.60
CA ILE A 483 -7.88 6.78 0.85
C ILE A 483 -8.61 5.66 1.56
N GLU A 484 -8.39 4.43 1.10
CA GLU A 484 -8.70 3.22 1.85
C GLU A 484 -7.38 2.46 1.99
N ASN A 485 -6.92 2.23 3.21
CA ASN A 485 -5.64 1.57 3.43
C ASN A 485 -5.62 0.72 4.71
N GLN A 486 -5.01 -0.46 4.66
CA GLN A 486 -4.83 -1.33 5.83
C GLN A 486 -3.99 -0.68 6.94
N TYR A 487 -3.02 0.16 6.57
CA TYR A 487 -2.21 0.90 7.54
C TYR A 487 -2.18 2.37 7.18
N PHE A 488 -2.08 3.22 8.21
CA PHE A 488 -1.85 4.65 8.04
C PHE A 488 -0.90 5.15 9.11
N LEU A 489 0.39 5.00 8.87
CA LEU A 489 1.45 5.49 9.75
C LEU A 489 2.66 5.91 8.93
N GLY A 490 3.45 6.86 9.42
CA GLY A 490 4.69 7.28 8.75
C GLY A 490 5.05 8.74 8.96
N SER A 491 6.04 9.20 8.18
CA SER A 491 6.66 10.51 8.34
C SER A 491 7.19 10.74 9.76
N SER A 492 7.82 9.70 10.34
CA SER A 492 8.24 9.72 11.75
C SER A 492 9.26 10.79 12.07
N PHE A 493 9.98 11.31 11.07
CA PHE A 493 10.92 12.43 11.24
C PHE A 493 10.26 13.71 11.80
N ASP A 494 8.94 13.83 11.71
CA ASP A 494 8.19 15.00 12.19
C ASP A 494 7.25 14.65 13.35
N TRP A 495 7.36 13.44 13.92
CA TRP A 495 6.62 13.11 15.14
C TRP A 495 7.18 13.87 16.33
N SER A 496 6.29 14.27 17.25
CA SER A 496 6.68 14.95 18.48
C SER A 496 7.54 14.04 19.36
N ALA A 497 8.60 14.63 19.91
CA ALA A 497 9.44 14.03 20.95
C ALA A 497 9.00 14.44 22.38
N ASP A 498 7.90 15.20 22.51
CA ASP A 498 7.52 15.87 23.76
C ASP A 498 7.10 14.89 24.88
N ASP A 499 6.73 13.66 24.52
CA ASP A 499 6.34 12.63 25.48
C ASP A 499 7.57 11.90 26.10
N ASP A 500 8.81 12.25 25.68
CA ASP A 500 10.10 11.64 26.09
C ASP A 500 10.20 10.11 25.97
N ASP A 501 9.18 9.47 25.37
CA ASP A 501 9.05 8.01 25.28
C ASP A 501 9.64 7.41 24.00
N ILE A 502 9.89 8.24 22.99
CA ILE A 502 10.55 7.87 21.74
C ILE A 502 11.60 8.91 21.34
N LYS A 503 12.59 8.45 20.56
CA LYS A 503 13.40 9.31 19.71
C LYS A 503 12.91 9.12 18.28
N PRO A 504 12.27 10.14 17.65
CA PRO A 504 11.69 9.99 16.32
C PRO A 504 12.68 9.49 15.26
N GLU A 505 13.98 9.78 15.43
CA GLU A 505 15.06 9.34 14.55
C GLU A 505 15.31 7.82 14.60
N ASP A 506 14.96 7.16 15.72
CA ASP A 506 15.14 5.72 15.89
C ASP A 506 14.02 4.91 15.20
N ILE A 507 12.88 5.55 14.88
CA ILE A 507 11.70 4.90 14.30
C ILE A 507 11.90 4.53 12.83
N ASN A 508 12.55 5.42 12.06
CA ASN A 508 12.86 5.23 10.63
C ASN A 508 11.65 4.94 9.72
N ALA A 509 10.45 5.44 10.06
CA ALA A 509 9.29 5.44 9.16
C ALA A 509 9.28 6.73 8.31
N LEU A 510 10.30 6.88 7.46
CA LEU A 510 10.66 8.13 6.78
C LEU A 510 9.84 8.46 5.52
N HIS A 511 8.94 7.59 5.08
CA HIS A 511 8.13 7.89 3.89
C HIS A 511 7.22 9.11 4.10
N LEU A 512 6.93 9.83 3.01
CA LEU A 512 6.38 11.19 3.10
C LEU A 512 4.86 11.30 3.07
N ILE A 513 4.13 10.18 2.91
CA ILE A 513 2.69 10.22 2.58
C ILE A 513 1.88 11.02 3.62
N PRO A 514 1.95 10.72 4.93
CA PRO A 514 1.21 11.49 5.93
C PRO A 514 1.57 12.98 5.95
N LYS A 515 2.87 13.30 5.86
CA LYS A 515 3.32 14.69 5.86
C LYS A 515 2.89 15.45 4.61
N GLU A 516 2.96 14.86 3.43
CA GLU A 516 2.49 15.47 2.17
C GLU A 516 0.98 15.73 2.19
N LEU A 517 0.17 14.81 2.74
CA LEU A 517 -1.27 15.02 2.94
C LEU A 517 -1.53 16.20 3.88
N CYS A 518 -0.82 16.25 5.02
CA CYS A 518 -0.94 17.35 5.96
C CYS A 518 -0.55 18.70 5.32
N LEU A 519 0.63 18.78 4.71
CA LEU A 519 1.11 19.99 4.05
C LEU A 519 0.22 20.43 2.90
N LYS A 520 -0.38 19.49 2.15
CA LYS A 520 -1.40 19.80 1.16
C LYS A 520 -2.60 20.48 1.80
N VAL A 521 -3.19 19.90 2.85
CA VAL A 521 -4.31 20.51 3.58
C VAL A 521 -3.94 21.90 4.11
N VAL A 522 -2.78 22.02 4.78
CA VAL A 522 -2.26 23.30 5.30
C VAL A 522 -2.13 24.34 4.19
N SER A 523 -1.59 23.97 3.03
CA SER A 523 -1.46 24.88 1.89
C SER A 523 -2.81 25.41 1.40
N LYS A 524 -3.85 24.56 1.39
CA LYS A 524 -5.21 24.93 0.97
C LYS A 524 -5.90 25.82 2.00
N ILE A 525 -5.71 25.53 3.29
CA ILE A 525 -6.19 26.40 4.39
C ILE A 525 -5.61 27.80 4.23
N ARG A 526 -4.28 27.93 4.11
CA ARG A 526 -3.59 29.21 3.92
C ARG A 526 -4.03 29.94 2.65
N ALA A 527 -4.32 29.20 1.58
CA ALA A 527 -4.84 29.79 0.34
C ALA A 527 -6.32 30.21 0.41
N GLY A 528 -7.05 29.82 1.46
CA GLY A 528 -8.50 30.02 1.52
C GLY A 528 -9.28 29.13 0.55
N GLU A 529 -8.65 28.07 0.05
CA GLU A 529 -9.24 27.13 -0.89
C GLU A 529 -9.80 25.92 -0.15
N ARG A 530 -10.94 25.41 -0.61
CA ARG A 530 -11.56 24.26 0.02
C ARG A 530 -10.83 22.97 -0.39
N PHE A 531 -10.60 22.08 0.58
CA PHE A 531 -9.99 20.79 0.38
C PHE A 531 -10.38 19.82 1.50
N THR A 532 -10.54 18.53 1.18
CA THR A 532 -10.81 17.49 2.19
C THR A 532 -9.99 16.24 1.92
N VAL A 533 -9.44 15.64 2.97
CA VAL A 533 -8.88 14.28 2.95
C VAL A 533 -9.78 13.36 3.77
N TYR A 534 -10.15 12.24 3.17
CA TYR A 534 -10.93 11.17 3.78
C TYR A 534 -10.06 9.92 3.82
N ALA A 535 -9.88 9.32 5.00
CA ALA A 535 -9.08 8.10 5.17
C ALA A 535 -9.92 7.02 5.86
N VAL A 536 -10.06 5.86 5.23
CA VAL A 536 -10.69 4.67 5.79
C VAL A 536 -9.59 3.65 6.08
N ILE A 537 -9.51 3.22 7.32
CA ILE A 537 -8.52 2.28 7.85
C ILE A 537 -9.26 1.16 8.61
N PRO A 538 -8.67 -0.01 8.84
CA PRO A 538 -9.34 -1.01 9.64
C PRO A 538 -9.48 -0.50 11.09
N MET A 539 -10.45 -1.06 11.84
CA MET A 539 -10.64 -0.66 13.24
C MET A 539 -9.37 -0.94 14.06
N TRP A 540 -8.73 -2.07 13.79
CA TRP A 540 -7.34 -2.37 14.13
C TRP A 540 -6.74 -3.26 13.03
N PRO A 541 -5.41 -3.32 12.86
CA PRO A 541 -4.76 -4.30 11.99
C PRO A 541 -5.05 -5.74 12.38
N GLU A 542 -5.28 -6.62 11.40
CA GLU A 542 -5.60 -8.04 11.59
C GLU A 542 -4.66 -8.72 12.58
N GLY A 543 -5.26 -9.48 13.52
CA GLY A 543 -4.57 -10.17 14.59
C GLY A 543 -5.25 -9.94 15.93
N ILE A 544 -4.73 -10.59 16.98
CA ILE A 544 -5.29 -10.40 18.33
C ILE A 544 -5.06 -8.93 18.73
N PRO A 545 -6.11 -8.14 19.02
CA PRO A 545 -5.96 -6.69 19.14
C PRO A 545 -5.17 -6.26 20.39
N GLU A 546 -5.09 -7.11 21.42
CA GLU A 546 -4.25 -6.93 22.60
C GLU A 546 -2.78 -7.32 22.39
N SER A 547 -2.42 -7.91 21.24
CA SER A 547 -1.04 -8.33 20.97
C SER A 547 -0.09 -7.14 20.92
N GLY A 548 1.19 -7.38 21.24
CA GLY A 548 2.20 -6.32 21.26
C GLY A 548 2.46 -5.70 19.89
N SER A 549 2.22 -6.46 18.83
CA SER A 549 2.36 -6.04 17.44
C SER A 549 1.21 -5.11 17.00
N VAL A 550 -0.05 -5.52 17.21
CA VAL A 550 -1.23 -4.67 16.92
C VAL A 550 -1.19 -3.38 17.75
N GLN A 551 -0.88 -3.48 19.04
CA GLN A 551 -0.78 -2.30 19.92
C GLN A 551 0.32 -1.33 19.48
N ALA A 552 1.49 -1.83 19.03
CA ALA A 552 2.56 -0.97 18.53
C ALA A 552 2.15 -0.23 17.25
N ILE A 553 1.46 -0.92 16.33
CA ILE A 553 1.00 -0.32 15.07
C ILE A 553 -0.05 0.78 15.35
N LEU A 554 -0.99 0.52 16.26
CA LEU A 554 -1.98 1.52 16.69
C LEU A 554 -1.31 2.76 17.31
N ASP A 555 -0.22 2.59 18.07
CA ASP A 555 0.54 3.73 18.60
C ASP A 555 1.20 4.56 17.49
N TRP A 556 1.81 3.93 16.49
CA TRP A 556 2.38 4.61 15.32
C TRP A 556 1.33 5.35 14.50
N GLN A 557 0.17 4.75 14.30
CA GLN A 557 -0.98 5.38 13.66
C GLN A 557 -1.44 6.62 14.46
N ARG A 558 -1.60 6.49 15.78
CA ARG A 558 -1.96 7.61 16.66
C ARG A 558 -0.96 8.76 16.55
N ARG A 559 0.35 8.48 16.61
CA ARG A 559 1.39 9.52 16.50
C ARG A 559 1.34 10.23 15.15
N THR A 560 1.10 9.48 14.08
CA THR A 560 0.92 10.02 12.73
C THR A 560 -0.30 10.94 12.67
N MET A 561 -1.46 10.49 13.16
CA MET A 561 -2.67 11.32 13.24
C MET A 561 -2.43 12.58 14.07
N ASN A 562 -1.75 12.47 15.21
CA ASN A 562 -1.47 13.58 16.11
C ASN A 562 -0.56 14.64 15.45
N MET A 563 0.49 14.22 14.72
CA MET A 563 1.31 15.12 13.91
C MET A 563 0.44 15.88 12.90
N MET A 564 -0.37 15.16 12.11
CA MET A 564 -1.19 15.78 11.06
C MET A 564 -2.20 16.78 11.63
N TYR A 565 -2.94 16.39 12.68
CA TYR A 565 -3.99 17.22 13.26
C TYR A 565 -3.43 18.45 13.97
N LYS A 566 -2.30 18.36 14.68
CA LYS A 566 -1.64 19.52 15.30
C LYS A 566 -1.30 20.59 14.28
N GLU A 567 -0.70 20.20 13.15
CA GLU A 567 -0.35 21.14 12.08
C GLU A 567 -1.58 21.76 11.39
N ILE A 568 -2.62 20.97 11.14
CA ILE A 568 -3.87 21.46 10.56
C ILE A 568 -4.55 22.45 11.52
N ALA A 569 -4.65 22.10 12.79
CA ALA A 569 -5.20 22.98 13.84
C ALA A 569 -4.41 24.29 13.95
N GLN A 570 -3.07 24.20 13.93
CA GLN A 570 -2.21 25.39 13.93
C GLN A 570 -2.44 26.27 12.69
N ALA A 571 -2.59 25.67 11.51
CA ALA A 571 -2.89 26.41 10.28
C ALA A 571 -4.24 27.13 10.36
N LEU A 572 -5.30 26.45 10.82
CA LEU A 572 -6.62 27.06 11.04
C LEU A 572 -6.55 28.25 12.00
N LYS A 573 -5.88 28.07 13.14
CA LYS A 573 -5.68 29.12 14.14
C LYS A 573 -4.89 30.31 13.58
N SER A 574 -3.85 30.06 12.80
CA SER A 574 -3.04 31.13 12.18
C SER A 574 -3.83 31.96 11.17
N GLU A 575 -4.82 31.35 10.51
CA GLU A 575 -5.74 32.01 9.58
C GLU A 575 -6.99 32.58 10.28
N GLY A 576 -7.04 32.56 11.62
CA GLY A 576 -8.16 33.06 12.41
C GLY A 576 -9.47 32.28 12.24
N ARG A 577 -9.38 30.99 11.89
CA ARG A 577 -10.54 30.10 11.67
C ARG A 577 -10.75 29.18 12.86
N ASP A 578 -11.91 29.31 13.51
CA ASP A 578 -12.37 28.38 14.55
C ASP A 578 -13.27 27.32 13.92
N GLU A 579 -12.64 26.29 13.33
CA GLU A 579 -13.32 25.18 12.67
C GLU A 579 -12.79 23.84 13.16
N ASP A 580 -13.66 22.83 13.25
CA ASP A 580 -13.25 21.45 13.57
C ASP A 580 -12.27 20.92 12.50
N PRO A 581 -11.02 20.54 12.87
CA PRO A 581 -10.03 19.99 11.96
C PRO A 581 -10.51 18.75 11.19
N ARG A 582 -11.49 18.01 11.74
CA ARG A 582 -12.14 16.86 11.08
C ARG A 582 -12.94 17.23 9.84
N ASN A 583 -13.19 18.53 9.62
CA ASN A 583 -13.72 19.01 8.35
C ASN A 583 -12.64 19.12 7.27
N TYR A 584 -11.36 18.86 7.53
CA TYR A 584 -10.29 18.97 6.53
C TYR A 584 -9.54 17.65 6.35
N LEU A 585 -9.38 16.89 7.43
CA LEU A 585 -8.84 15.53 7.45
C LEU A 585 -9.75 14.71 8.35
N THR A 586 -10.33 13.62 7.86
CA THR A 586 -11.21 12.76 8.65
C THR A 586 -10.85 11.28 8.47
N PHE A 587 -10.90 10.54 9.58
CA PHE A 587 -10.56 9.12 9.66
C PHE A 587 -11.80 8.30 10.01
N PHE A 588 -11.94 7.17 9.32
CA PHE A 588 -13.02 6.22 9.51
C PHE A 588 -12.47 4.81 9.62
N CYS A 589 -13.28 3.91 10.17
CA CYS A 589 -13.14 2.47 9.95
C CYS A 589 -14.45 1.89 9.44
N LEU A 590 -14.45 0.59 9.11
CA LEU A 590 -15.65 -0.12 8.70
C LEU A 590 -16.09 -1.12 9.77
N GLY A 591 -17.40 -1.28 9.93
CA GLY A 591 -17.98 -2.29 10.80
C GLY A 591 -19.36 -2.72 10.34
N ASN A 592 -19.78 -3.88 10.83
CA ASN A 592 -21.13 -4.37 10.60
C ASN A 592 -21.77 -4.80 11.92
N ARG A 593 -23.10 -4.83 11.95
CA ARG A 593 -23.88 -5.33 13.07
C ARG A 593 -25.18 -5.92 12.56
N GLU A 594 -25.44 -7.18 12.85
CA GLU A 594 -26.54 -7.95 12.24
C GLU A 594 -27.48 -8.52 13.29
N MET A 595 -28.77 -8.19 13.22
CA MET A 595 -29.79 -8.92 13.98
C MET A 595 -29.79 -10.39 13.57
N LYS A 596 -29.89 -11.27 14.57
CA LYS A 596 -30.11 -12.69 14.35
C LYS A 596 -31.48 -12.89 13.68
N LYS A 597 -31.49 -13.55 12.52
CA LYS A 597 -32.72 -13.85 11.76
C LYS A 597 -33.04 -15.34 11.86
N GLY A 598 -34.31 -15.70 11.66
CA GLY A 598 -34.73 -17.10 11.62
C GLY A 598 -34.09 -17.83 10.44
N GLY A 599 -33.50 -19.01 10.69
CA GLY A 599 -32.80 -19.81 9.67
C GLY A 599 -31.34 -19.44 9.46
N GLU A 600 -30.77 -18.56 10.31
CA GLU A 600 -29.31 -18.34 10.36
C GLU A 600 -28.58 -19.61 10.87
N TYR A 601 -27.32 -19.78 10.48
CA TYR A 601 -26.46 -20.85 10.96
C TYR A 601 -26.41 -20.91 12.50
N GLU A 602 -26.62 -22.11 13.05
CA GLU A 602 -26.49 -22.37 14.48
C GLU A 602 -25.20 -23.17 14.73
N PRO A 603 -24.23 -22.62 15.47
CA PRO A 603 -22.97 -23.31 15.77
C PRO A 603 -23.18 -24.52 16.68
N THR A 604 -22.32 -25.52 16.56
CA THR A 604 -22.37 -26.74 17.38
C THR A 604 -21.68 -26.59 18.74
N GLU A 605 -20.84 -25.58 18.87
CA GLU A 605 -20.07 -25.24 20.06
C GLU A 605 -20.27 -23.75 20.40
N THR A 606 -19.85 -23.34 21.59
CA THR A 606 -19.86 -21.94 22.01
C THR A 606 -18.44 -21.43 22.24
N PRO A 607 -18.19 -20.12 22.06
CA PRO A 607 -16.93 -19.51 22.45
C PRO A 607 -16.65 -19.65 23.95
N GLU A 608 -15.39 -19.44 24.35
CA GLU A 608 -15.03 -19.44 25.77
C GLU A 608 -15.75 -18.29 26.51
N PRO A 609 -16.32 -18.51 27.70
CA PRO A 609 -16.96 -17.45 28.47
C PRO A 609 -16.01 -16.27 28.73
N ASP A 610 -16.55 -15.05 28.70
CA ASP A 610 -15.80 -13.80 28.90
C ASP A 610 -14.63 -13.55 27.91
N SER A 611 -14.55 -14.29 26.80
CA SER A 611 -13.63 -14.02 25.70
C SER A 611 -14.07 -12.83 24.84
N ASN A 612 -13.17 -12.31 24.00
CA ASN A 612 -13.52 -11.33 22.97
C ASN A 612 -14.51 -11.95 21.95
N HIS A 613 -14.34 -13.23 21.62
CA HIS A 613 -15.22 -13.95 20.70
C HIS A 613 -16.66 -14.03 21.25
N ALA A 614 -16.83 -14.42 22.52
CA ALA A 614 -18.15 -14.49 23.16
C ALA A 614 -18.85 -13.13 23.17
N ARG A 615 -18.14 -12.05 23.56
CA ARG A 615 -18.70 -10.69 23.57
C ARG A 615 -19.11 -10.22 22.17
N ALA A 616 -18.25 -10.40 21.16
CA ALA A 616 -18.56 -10.00 19.79
C ALA A 616 -19.72 -10.81 19.18
N GLN A 617 -19.78 -12.11 19.48
CA GLN A 617 -20.87 -12.99 19.07
C GLN A 617 -22.21 -12.58 19.71
N GLU A 618 -22.22 -12.27 21.01
CA GLU A 618 -23.41 -11.82 21.73
C GLU A 618 -23.85 -10.41 21.31
N ALA A 619 -22.90 -9.48 21.17
CA ALA A 619 -23.15 -8.11 20.72
C ALA A 619 -23.50 -8.00 19.23
N ARG A 620 -23.29 -9.10 18.48
CA ARG A 620 -23.64 -9.27 17.06
C ARG A 620 -22.95 -8.30 16.11
N ARG A 621 -21.73 -7.88 16.47
CA ARG A 621 -20.95 -6.87 15.75
C ARG A 621 -19.51 -7.30 15.57
N PHE A 622 -18.89 -6.79 14.51
CA PHE A 622 -17.46 -6.87 14.31
C PHE A 622 -17.01 -5.84 13.26
N MET A 623 -15.71 -5.55 13.20
CA MET A 623 -15.19 -4.74 12.11
C MET A 623 -15.36 -5.44 10.77
N ILE A 624 -15.50 -4.66 9.70
CA ILE A 624 -15.23 -5.12 8.34
C ILE A 624 -13.77 -4.79 8.10
N TYR A 625 -12.96 -5.79 7.76
CA TYR A 625 -11.53 -5.57 7.63
C TYR A 625 -11.20 -4.81 6.36
N VAL A 626 -10.63 -3.62 6.51
CA VAL A 626 -10.15 -2.80 5.40
C VAL A 626 -8.76 -3.30 5.04
N HIS A 627 -8.70 -4.24 4.10
CA HIS A 627 -7.43 -4.70 3.53
C HIS A 627 -7.02 -3.89 2.30
N THR A 628 -7.86 -2.96 1.83
CA THR A 628 -7.60 -2.10 0.69
C THR A 628 -6.21 -1.44 0.72
N LYS A 629 -5.64 -1.18 -0.46
CA LYS A 629 -4.51 -0.25 -0.66
C LYS A 629 -4.75 0.65 -1.87
N MET A 630 -5.60 1.66 -1.67
CA MET A 630 -6.10 2.52 -2.75
C MET A 630 -6.09 4.00 -2.34
N MET A 631 -5.75 4.85 -3.30
CA MET A 631 -5.92 6.30 -3.16
C MET A 631 -6.56 6.87 -4.42
N LEU A 632 -7.61 7.65 -4.25
CA LEU A 632 -8.32 8.37 -5.29
C LEU A 632 -8.16 9.87 -5.08
N VAL A 633 -7.90 10.59 -6.17
CA VAL A 633 -7.66 12.03 -6.16
C VAL A 633 -8.58 12.71 -7.17
N ASP A 634 -9.35 13.69 -6.67
CA ASP A 634 -10.18 14.61 -7.46
C ASP A 634 -11.19 13.95 -8.43
N ASP A 635 -11.62 12.71 -8.12
CA ASP A 635 -12.48 11.88 -8.99
C ASP A 635 -11.88 11.57 -10.38
N GLU A 636 -10.60 11.86 -10.62
CA GLU A 636 -9.95 11.75 -11.94
C GLU A 636 -8.75 10.79 -11.98
N TYR A 637 -8.04 10.61 -10.87
CA TYR A 637 -6.85 9.77 -10.78
C TYR A 637 -7.00 8.77 -9.64
N ILE A 638 -6.55 7.54 -9.85
CA ILE A 638 -6.62 6.46 -8.86
C ILE A 638 -5.30 5.68 -8.83
N ILE A 639 -4.89 5.26 -7.64
CA ILE A 639 -3.82 4.29 -7.39
C ILE A 639 -4.44 3.07 -6.75
N ILE A 640 -4.16 1.87 -7.28
CA ILE A 640 -4.55 0.57 -6.70
C ILE A 640 -3.33 -0.34 -6.72
N GLY A 641 -3.06 -1.04 -5.63
CA GLY A 641 -1.95 -1.97 -5.55
C GLY A 641 -1.96 -2.80 -4.28
N SER A 642 -0.78 -3.27 -3.90
CA SER A 642 -0.54 -4.04 -2.67
C SER A 642 0.09 -3.21 -1.54
N ALA A 643 0.57 -2.01 -1.85
CA ALA A 643 1.38 -1.19 -0.93
C ALA A 643 0.55 -0.43 0.11
N ASN A 644 0.81 -0.73 1.38
CA ASN A 644 0.23 -0.05 2.51
C ASN A 644 0.84 1.34 2.75
N ILE A 645 0.15 2.24 3.46
CA ILE A 645 0.73 3.50 3.95
C ILE A 645 1.45 3.21 5.27
N ASN A 646 2.61 2.57 5.12
CA ASN A 646 3.60 2.32 6.15
C ASN A 646 4.98 2.26 5.48
N GLN A 647 6.05 2.26 6.28
CA GLN A 647 7.41 2.16 5.78
C GLN A 647 7.69 0.80 5.14
N ARG A 648 7.19 -0.31 5.69
CA ARG A 648 7.32 -1.65 5.10
C ARG A 648 7.00 -1.68 3.60
N SER A 649 5.91 -1.05 3.18
CA SER A 649 5.51 -1.01 1.77
C SER A 649 6.12 0.17 1.00
N MET A 650 6.34 1.33 1.62
CA MET A 650 6.77 2.55 0.93
C MET A 650 8.29 2.69 0.76
N ASP A 651 9.09 1.89 1.48
CA ASP A 651 10.55 2.01 1.50
C ASP A 651 11.22 1.68 0.17
N GLY A 652 10.72 0.65 -0.52
CA GLY A 652 11.34 0.09 -1.72
C GLY A 652 12.18 -1.16 -1.46
N ALA A 653 12.81 -1.27 -0.28
CA ALA A 653 13.75 -2.34 0.04
C ALA A 653 13.36 -3.24 1.22
N ARG A 654 12.16 -3.00 1.79
CA ARG A 654 11.50 -3.85 2.79
C ARG A 654 10.65 -4.91 2.08
N ASP A 655 9.32 -4.80 2.12
CA ASP A 655 8.46 -5.71 1.37
C ASP A 655 8.48 -5.34 -0.12
N SER A 656 8.33 -6.36 -0.98
CA SER A 656 8.15 -6.09 -2.42
C SER A 656 6.67 -5.82 -2.71
N GLU A 657 6.37 -4.71 -3.37
CA GLU A 657 5.02 -4.24 -3.67
C GLU A 657 4.83 -3.89 -5.15
N ILE A 658 3.58 -3.81 -5.59
CA ILE A 658 3.20 -3.37 -6.93
C ILE A 658 1.94 -2.52 -6.86
N ALA A 659 1.88 -1.46 -7.67
CA ALA A 659 0.69 -0.64 -7.82
C ALA A 659 0.59 -0.08 -9.23
N MET A 660 -0.62 0.21 -9.68
CA MET A 660 -0.85 1.05 -10.86
C MET A 660 -1.31 2.43 -10.40
N GLY A 661 -1.05 3.44 -11.23
CA GLY A 661 -1.79 4.70 -11.17
C GLY A 661 -2.38 5.03 -12.53
N ALA A 662 -3.63 5.46 -12.54
CA ALA A 662 -4.42 5.54 -13.76
C ALA A 662 -5.37 6.74 -13.76
N TYR A 663 -5.65 7.25 -14.96
CA TYR A 663 -6.72 8.21 -15.21
C TYR A 663 -7.29 8.02 -16.61
N GLN A 664 -8.52 8.51 -16.82
CA GLN A 664 -9.10 8.62 -18.15
C GLN A 664 -8.85 10.03 -18.71
N PRO A 665 -8.06 10.20 -19.78
CA PRO A 665 -7.69 11.52 -20.30
C PRO A 665 -8.90 12.37 -20.78
N HIS A 666 -10.05 11.75 -21.03
CA HIS A 666 -11.27 12.46 -21.43
C HIS A 666 -12.20 12.82 -20.26
N HIS A 667 -11.87 12.39 -19.03
CA HIS A 667 -12.65 12.61 -17.81
C HIS A 667 -11.82 13.27 -16.69
N LEU A 668 -11.26 14.44 -17.00
CA LEU A 668 -10.43 15.22 -16.08
C LEU A 668 -11.22 16.36 -15.43
N SER A 669 -10.86 16.71 -14.19
CA SER A 669 -11.47 17.74 -13.34
C SER A 669 -10.89 19.14 -13.59
N ILE A 670 -10.69 19.52 -14.87
CA ILE A 670 -10.04 20.80 -15.25
C ILE A 670 -11.07 21.92 -15.42
N ARG A 671 -12.14 21.67 -16.19
CA ARG A 671 -13.17 22.67 -16.54
C ARG A 671 -14.56 22.28 -16.05
N GLN A 672 -14.73 21.02 -15.71
CA GLN A 672 -15.95 20.40 -15.27
C GLN A 672 -15.55 19.25 -14.32
N PRO A 673 -16.40 18.87 -13.37
CA PRO A 673 -16.11 17.73 -12.52
C PRO A 673 -15.85 16.46 -13.33
N ALA A 674 -14.88 15.66 -12.89
CA ALA A 674 -14.66 14.33 -13.45
C ALA A 674 -15.89 13.44 -13.16
N ARG A 675 -16.39 12.78 -14.20
CA ARG A 675 -17.58 11.89 -14.18
C ARG A 675 -17.34 10.61 -14.97
N GLY A 676 -16.09 10.13 -14.95
CA GLY A 676 -15.69 8.86 -15.56
C GLY A 676 -15.82 7.69 -14.59
N GLN A 677 -15.11 6.61 -14.89
CA GLN A 677 -15.10 5.37 -14.11
C GLN A 677 -14.57 5.58 -12.68
N VAL A 678 -13.56 6.45 -12.49
CA VAL A 678 -13.00 6.77 -11.16
C VAL A 678 -14.09 7.39 -10.25
N HIS A 679 -14.85 8.36 -10.77
CA HIS A 679 -16.01 8.95 -10.08
C HIS A 679 -17.10 7.91 -9.78
N GLY A 680 -17.44 7.06 -10.76
CA GLY A 680 -18.44 6.01 -10.60
C GLY A 680 -18.06 5.01 -9.50
N PHE A 681 -16.81 4.56 -9.51
CA PHE A 681 -16.24 3.66 -8.52
C PHE A 681 -16.29 4.26 -7.11
N ARG A 682 -15.91 5.53 -6.96
CA ARG A 682 -15.96 6.23 -5.67
C ARG A 682 -17.38 6.38 -5.13
N LEU A 683 -18.38 6.61 -6.00
CA LEU A 683 -19.79 6.61 -5.58
C LEU A 683 -20.28 5.20 -5.20
N ALA A 684 -19.79 4.16 -5.87
CA ALA A 684 -20.13 2.77 -5.56
C ALA A 684 -19.57 2.34 -4.18
N LEU A 685 -18.32 2.72 -3.87
CA LEU A 685 -17.72 2.53 -2.54
C LEU A 685 -18.46 3.34 -1.48
N TRP A 686 -18.76 4.61 -1.74
CA TRP A 686 -19.52 5.42 -0.78
C TRP A 686 -20.93 4.91 -0.57
N TYR A 687 -21.56 4.32 -1.59
CA TYR A 687 -22.87 3.68 -1.43
C TYR A 687 -22.79 2.44 -0.53
N GLU A 688 -21.78 1.60 -0.71
CA GLU A 688 -21.52 0.47 0.20
C GLU A 688 -21.33 0.96 1.64
N HIS A 689 -20.41 1.90 1.84
CA HIS A 689 -20.00 2.34 3.17
C HIS A 689 -21.08 3.18 3.86
N LEU A 690 -21.81 4.02 3.14
CA LEU A 690 -22.81 4.93 3.72
C LEU A 690 -24.23 4.38 3.61
N GLY A 691 -24.46 3.27 2.92
CA GLY A 691 -25.79 2.69 2.69
C GLY A 691 -26.73 3.53 1.82
N MET A 692 -26.25 4.66 1.27
CA MET A 692 -27.05 5.57 0.44
C MET A 692 -26.18 6.47 -0.45
N LEU A 693 -26.82 7.08 -1.45
CA LEU A 693 -26.26 8.19 -2.21
C LEU A 693 -26.92 9.51 -1.79
N HIS A 694 -26.18 10.60 -1.94
CA HIS A 694 -26.65 11.96 -1.68
C HIS A 694 -25.98 12.95 -2.62
N ASP A 695 -26.67 14.03 -2.99
CA ASP A 695 -26.16 15.03 -3.95
C ASP A 695 -24.85 15.67 -3.48
N SER A 696 -24.69 15.89 -2.18
CA SER A 696 -23.44 16.43 -1.61
C SER A 696 -22.22 15.55 -1.89
N PHE A 697 -22.41 14.23 -2.10
CA PHE A 697 -21.31 13.29 -2.40
C PHE A 697 -20.74 13.48 -3.81
N LEU A 698 -21.37 14.30 -4.65
CA LEU A 698 -20.87 14.67 -5.97
C LEU A 698 -19.75 15.73 -5.93
N THR A 699 -19.57 16.38 -4.77
CA THR A 699 -18.54 17.41 -4.50
C THR A 699 -17.89 17.14 -3.15
N PRO A 700 -16.99 16.14 -3.06
CA PRO A 700 -16.42 15.69 -1.79
C PRO A 700 -15.58 16.74 -1.08
N GLU A 701 -15.02 17.70 -1.81
CA GLU A 701 -14.34 18.83 -1.20
C GLU A 701 -15.29 19.72 -0.39
N SER A 702 -16.59 19.74 -0.68
CA SER A 702 -17.52 20.70 -0.04
C SER A 702 -17.65 20.51 1.48
N LYS A 703 -17.88 21.63 2.20
CA LYS A 703 -18.16 21.62 3.64
C LYS A 703 -19.45 20.85 3.97
N GLU A 704 -20.43 20.87 3.08
CA GLU A 704 -21.66 20.08 3.22
C GLU A 704 -21.37 18.59 3.17
N CYS A 705 -20.57 18.15 2.20
CA CYS A 705 -20.21 16.74 2.04
C CYS A 705 -19.48 16.19 3.28
N VAL A 706 -18.37 16.80 3.68
CA VAL A 706 -17.58 16.31 4.83
C VAL A 706 -18.41 16.26 6.11
N LYS A 707 -19.25 17.28 6.37
CA LYS A 707 -20.11 17.29 7.54
C LYS A 707 -21.14 16.18 7.49
N LYS A 708 -21.74 15.93 6.32
CA LYS A 708 -22.74 14.87 6.16
C LYS A 708 -22.11 13.48 6.34
N VAL A 709 -20.96 13.24 5.74
CA VAL A 709 -20.21 11.98 5.90
C VAL A 709 -19.84 11.77 7.36
N ASN A 710 -19.24 12.77 8.02
CA ASN A 710 -18.89 12.68 9.45
C ASN A 710 -20.12 12.43 10.34
N GLN A 711 -21.24 13.14 10.12
CA GLN A 711 -22.47 12.94 10.88
C GLN A 711 -23.07 11.54 10.71
N MET A 712 -23.00 11.00 9.49
CA MET A 712 -23.46 9.63 9.23
C MET A 712 -22.54 8.62 9.93
N ALA A 713 -21.23 8.83 9.85
CA ALA A 713 -20.24 7.95 10.47
C ALA A 713 -20.29 7.99 12.01
N ASP A 714 -20.52 9.16 12.60
CA ASP A 714 -20.76 9.32 14.04
C ASP A 714 -22.03 8.54 14.46
N LYS A 715 -23.12 8.69 13.69
CA LYS A 715 -24.37 7.96 13.95
C LYS A 715 -24.19 6.44 13.82
N TYR A 716 -23.41 5.97 12.84
CA TYR A 716 -23.15 4.54 12.68
C TYR A 716 -22.24 4.01 13.78
N TRP A 717 -21.26 4.79 14.23
CA TRP A 717 -20.48 4.46 15.42
C TRP A 717 -21.39 4.31 16.66
N ASP A 718 -22.34 5.23 16.88
CA ASP A 718 -23.28 5.14 18.01
C ASP A 718 -24.13 3.85 17.94
N LEU A 719 -24.63 3.50 16.74
CA LEU A 719 -25.41 2.26 16.53
C LEU A 719 -24.56 0.99 16.66
N PHE A 720 -23.30 1.05 16.23
CA PHE A 720 -22.36 -0.05 16.34
C PHE A 720 -21.96 -0.28 17.80
N SER A 721 -21.68 0.80 18.55
CA SER A 721 -21.09 0.75 19.89
C SER A 721 -22.09 0.61 21.04
N LYS A 722 -23.37 1.01 20.86
CA LYS A 722 -24.40 0.87 21.90
C LYS A 722 -24.66 -0.59 22.31
N ASP A 723 -25.14 -0.83 23.53
CA ASP A 723 -25.42 -2.18 24.02
C ASP A 723 -26.60 -2.84 23.28
N ASP A 724 -27.73 -2.13 23.16
CA ASP A 724 -28.95 -2.65 22.55
C ASP A 724 -28.84 -2.84 21.02
N LEU A 725 -29.44 -3.91 20.50
CA LEU A 725 -29.54 -4.18 19.06
C LEU A 725 -31.00 -4.24 18.60
N ASP A 726 -31.44 -3.18 17.89
CA ASP A 726 -32.83 -3.06 17.41
C ASP A 726 -32.98 -3.23 15.89
N GLN A 727 -31.87 -3.12 15.16
CA GLN A 727 -31.84 -3.18 13.70
C GLN A 727 -30.44 -3.54 13.20
N ASP A 728 -30.36 -4.03 11.96
CA ASP A 728 -29.08 -4.14 11.23
C ASP A 728 -28.45 -2.75 11.09
N LEU A 729 -27.12 -2.69 11.04
CA LEU A 729 -26.42 -1.43 10.78
C LEU A 729 -26.79 -0.91 9.38
N PRO A 730 -27.23 0.36 9.21
CA PRO A 730 -27.72 0.83 7.91
C PRO A 730 -26.65 1.06 6.85
N GLY A 731 -25.39 1.12 7.26
CA GLY A 731 -24.19 1.32 6.44
C GLY A 731 -22.97 0.96 7.29
N HIS A 732 -21.79 0.92 6.70
CA HIS A 732 -20.59 0.36 7.34
C HIS A 732 -19.59 1.41 7.85
N LEU A 733 -19.64 2.65 7.38
CA LEU A 733 -18.67 3.68 7.70
C LEU A 733 -18.82 4.16 9.15
N LEU A 734 -17.83 3.91 9.99
CA LEU A 734 -17.79 4.36 11.38
C LEU A 734 -16.77 5.48 11.52
N SER A 735 -17.07 6.51 12.29
CA SER A 735 -16.03 7.46 12.73
C SER A 735 -14.96 6.68 13.47
N TYR A 736 -13.69 6.89 13.12
CA TYR A 736 -12.61 6.20 13.84
C TYR A 736 -12.66 6.64 15.32
N PRO A 737 -12.63 5.71 16.30
CA PRO A 737 -13.11 5.98 17.66
C PRO A 737 -12.11 6.72 18.55
N ILE A 738 -11.69 7.90 18.11
CA ILE A 738 -10.79 8.83 18.80
C ILE A 738 -11.42 10.22 18.88
N ALA A 739 -11.03 10.98 19.89
CA ALA A 739 -11.38 12.39 20.00
C ALA A 739 -10.22 13.27 19.47
N ILE A 740 -10.59 14.33 18.75
CA ILE A 740 -9.64 15.35 18.25
C ILE A 740 -9.99 16.67 18.91
N SER A 741 -9.02 17.26 19.63
CA SER A 741 -9.20 18.58 20.25
C SER A 741 -9.07 19.71 19.23
N ASN A 742 -9.48 20.93 19.59
CA ASN A 742 -9.29 22.12 18.76
C ASN A 742 -7.82 22.47 18.52
N ASP A 743 -6.90 22.03 19.38
CA ASP A 743 -5.46 22.19 19.21
C ASP A 743 -4.82 21.01 18.45
N GLY A 744 -5.64 20.07 17.97
CA GLY A 744 -5.21 18.94 17.15
C GLY A 744 -4.65 17.75 17.92
N ASN A 745 -4.84 17.69 19.24
CA ASN A 745 -4.42 16.55 20.05
C ASN A 745 -5.39 15.38 19.84
N VAL A 746 -4.83 14.18 19.63
CA VAL A 746 -5.56 12.92 19.56
C VAL A 746 -5.69 12.32 20.97
N SER A 747 -6.90 11.98 21.39
CA SER A 747 -7.17 11.33 22.67
C SER A 747 -8.25 10.24 22.56
N GLU A 748 -8.47 9.51 23.65
CA GLU A 748 -9.55 8.53 23.75
C GLU A 748 -10.92 9.23 23.62
N LEU A 749 -11.88 8.54 23.00
CA LEU A 749 -13.27 8.98 22.99
C LEU A 749 -13.87 8.70 24.39
N PRO A 750 -14.72 9.58 24.97
CA PRO A 750 -15.26 9.36 26.31
C PRO A 750 -15.97 8.00 26.44
N ASN A 751 -15.61 7.24 27.49
CA ASN A 751 -16.05 5.86 27.76
C ASN A 751 -15.49 4.77 26.83
N PHE A 752 -14.58 5.09 25.91
CA PHE A 752 -13.97 4.15 24.98
C PHE A 752 -12.44 4.20 25.08
N GLU A 753 -11.90 3.67 26.17
CA GLU A 753 -10.45 3.38 26.26
C GLU A 753 -10.08 2.20 25.34
N ASN A 754 -10.95 1.19 25.28
CA ASN A 754 -10.76 -0.03 24.50
C ASN A 754 -11.77 -0.14 23.36
N PHE A 755 -11.44 -0.90 22.32
CA PHE A 755 -12.40 -1.22 21.27
C PHE A 755 -13.58 -2.02 21.85
N PRO A 756 -14.82 -1.83 21.32
CA PRO A 756 -15.97 -2.59 21.74
C PRO A 756 -15.69 -4.11 21.73
N ASP A 757 -16.13 -4.81 22.78
CA ASP A 757 -15.98 -6.26 22.96
C ASP A 757 -14.55 -6.75 23.25
N THR A 758 -13.56 -5.86 23.36
CA THR A 758 -12.15 -6.19 23.60
C THR A 758 -11.61 -5.60 24.91
N LYS A 759 -10.36 -5.93 25.24
CA LYS A 759 -9.53 -5.23 26.24
C LYS A 759 -8.38 -4.46 25.58
N ALA A 760 -8.44 -4.29 24.27
CA ALA A 760 -7.39 -3.68 23.47
C ALA A 760 -7.58 -2.17 23.40
N ARG A 761 -6.53 -1.42 23.76
CA ARG A 761 -6.57 0.04 23.78
C ARG A 761 -6.65 0.58 22.35
N ILE A 762 -7.55 1.55 22.13
CA ILE A 762 -7.76 2.16 20.81
C ILE A 762 -6.53 2.95 20.36
N LEU A 763 -5.89 3.64 21.31
CA LEU A 763 -4.69 4.45 21.08
C LEU A 763 -3.41 3.64 20.91
N GLY A 764 -3.48 2.32 21.08
CA GLY A 764 -2.32 1.44 21.05
C GLY A 764 -1.41 1.60 22.27
N ALA A 765 -0.27 0.93 22.20
CA ALA A 765 0.81 1.03 23.16
C ALA A 765 2.14 0.76 22.46
N LYS A 766 3.14 1.60 22.74
CA LYS A 766 4.51 1.33 22.30
C LYS A 766 4.97 -0.04 22.83
N SER A 767 5.61 -0.81 21.96
CA SER A 767 6.27 -2.06 22.36
C SER A 767 7.70 -1.81 22.85
N ASP A 768 8.07 -2.43 23.97
CA ASP A 768 9.44 -2.46 24.47
C ASP A 768 10.27 -3.62 23.87
N TYR A 769 9.61 -4.55 23.16
CA TYR A 769 10.22 -5.79 22.65
C TYR A 769 10.31 -5.82 21.13
N LEU A 770 9.34 -5.21 20.42
CA LEU A 770 9.31 -5.20 18.96
C LEU A 770 10.03 -3.95 18.44
N PRO A 771 11.15 -4.08 17.70
CA PRO A 771 11.80 -2.93 17.11
C PRO A 771 10.91 -2.28 16.04
N PRO A 772 10.95 -0.95 15.88
CA PRO A 772 10.11 -0.23 14.92
C PRO A 772 10.17 -0.78 13.49
N ILE A 773 11.33 -1.27 13.05
CA ILE A 773 11.51 -1.85 11.70
C ILE A 773 10.55 -3.01 11.38
N LEU A 774 10.00 -3.71 12.38
CA LEU A 774 9.00 -4.76 12.18
C LEU A 774 7.57 -4.24 12.11
N THR A 775 7.28 -3.14 12.81
CA THR A 775 5.92 -2.59 13.03
C THR A 775 5.68 -1.28 12.30
N THR A 776 6.66 -0.78 11.55
CA THR A 776 6.59 0.45 10.74
C THR A 776 6.57 0.23 9.26
#